data_AF-A0AAV0KK88-F1
#
_entry.id   AF-A0AAV0KK88-F1
#
_cell.length_a   1.000
_cell.length_b   1.000
_cell.length_c   1.000
_cell.angle_alpha   90.00
_cell.angle_beta   90.00
_cell.angle_gamma   90.00
#
_symmetry.space_group_name_H-M   'P 1'
#
loop_
_entity.id
_entity.type
_entity.pdbx_description
1 polymer ?
#
loop_
_entity_poly.entity_id
_entity_poly.type
_entity_poly.pdbx_seq_one_letter_code
_entity_poly.pdbx_strand_id
1 'polypeptide(L)'
;MVLIGETGSGKSTQLVQFLADSGIGSSQTVICTQPRKIAAISIADRQEVEWACENFQAPSAVALPLHGKLSFEDQFRIFQEFPGKRKVIFATNLAETSLTIPGVKYVVDSGMVKESRFESGSGMSMLKICRISQSSARQRAGRAGRTGPGVCYRLYTEHDYELMSFNQEPEIRRVHLGIAVLRILALGIKNISDFDFVDAPSYQAVDMAIRNLVQLGAIRQSRGRYYELTDEGRYFVKLGIEPRLGKLILNCFRHNLGKEGLALAAVMANASSIFCRVGSKDDKIKADCLKLQFCHSSGDLFTLLSVFKEWEALPRDHKSKWCWDNSINAKSMRRCQDAVKEMEESLRRELNIIVPTLWLWSPHKSTDHDKHLKKAIVSALVENVAMYSGYDQVGYQVAMTGQTVRLHPSCSLQMFAEKPSWVVFSELLSTAYDYLVCVTAFDFESLPTLDPPPLFDFHNMECQKLQSKKVTGFGMLLLKRFCGKYNSNVQSIVKCSQHACSDERIGIEVNVDQNEIQLFATSENMDKLCSIVEEAVEYERRALRNECMERRLYHGVGFSSSVALLGAGAEIKHVELEKRSLTVDIFLSKDLVDDKELLMFLEKSTCGTICSVQKFYGSQEADDQQKWGRITFLSPLAAEKACLLDGVEFGGSMLKIVPSPTSLGSDNKLLSFPAVTAKVSWPRRWSRGIAFIKCHIDDVGYMLQDFSNLLIGGRYIRSAADRLKVDGIVLTGIDKELYEGDIIDILRTATERRILEFNLVKGDPVEDPPSTSFCEEALMREISPFMPKKNPNISCCRVQVSHPEPDDRYMKALIIFDGRLHLEAAKALEHLEGKVLSGCLPWQKITCQQHLLHSSYQKQKLFHSSLTCCASVYYAIRKQLDSVLASFRHWNGMLLLFFYLSLLLLIWADEL
;
A
#
# COMPACT_ATOMS: atom_id res chain seq x y z
N MET A 1 40.70 14.46 12.20
CA MET A 1 39.42 13.72 12.28
C MET A 1 39.07 13.26 10.88
N VAL A 2 39.04 11.96 10.61
CA VAL A 2 38.67 11.40 9.31
C VAL A 2 37.28 10.78 9.47
N LEU A 3 36.27 11.36 8.80
CA LEU A 3 34.90 10.84 8.82
C LEU A 3 34.73 9.89 7.63
N ILE A 4 34.73 8.58 7.91
CA ILE A 4 34.53 7.52 6.92
C ILE A 4 33.11 6.99 7.09
N GLY A 5 32.36 6.93 6.00
CA GLY A 5 31.00 6.39 5.98
C GLY A 5 30.46 6.35 4.55
N GLU A 6 29.56 5.40 4.27
CA GLU A 6 29.01 5.15 2.93
C GLU A 6 28.35 6.39 2.30
N THR A 7 28.25 6.44 0.97
CA THR A 7 27.51 7.50 0.26
C THR A 7 26.06 7.54 0.78
N GLY A 8 25.62 8.66 1.36
CA GLY A 8 24.27 8.77 1.94
C GLY A 8 24.21 8.86 3.47
N SER A 9 25.31 8.61 4.18
CA SER A 9 25.41 8.63 5.66
C SER A 9 25.20 9.98 6.36
N GLY A 10 24.84 11.06 5.65
CA GLY A 10 24.61 12.38 6.28
C GLY A 10 25.88 13.11 6.74
N LYS A 11 27.05 12.80 6.17
CA LYS A 11 28.36 13.39 6.53
C LYS A 11 28.37 14.93 6.62
N SER A 12 27.65 15.62 5.74
CA SER A 12 27.54 17.09 5.78
C SER A 12 26.85 17.59 7.04
N THR A 13 25.81 16.88 7.50
CA THR A 13 25.05 17.23 8.71
C THR A 13 25.78 16.74 9.97
N GLN A 14 26.40 15.56 9.90
CA GLN A 14 27.19 14.98 10.99
C GLN A 14 28.45 15.80 11.30
N LEU A 15 29.17 16.30 10.30
CA LEU A 15 30.34 17.16 10.55
C LEU A 15 29.94 18.45 11.29
N VAL A 16 28.81 19.04 10.89
CA VAL A 16 28.26 20.23 11.56
C VAL A 16 27.85 19.91 13.00
N GLN A 17 27.26 18.73 13.23
CA GLN A 17 26.91 18.21 14.55
C GLN A 17 28.15 18.01 15.43
N PHE A 18 29.18 17.33 14.93
CA PHE A 18 30.45 17.15 15.65
C PHE A 18 31.12 18.49 15.98
N LEU A 19 31.09 19.46 15.06
CA LEU A 19 31.61 20.79 15.33
C LEU A 19 30.82 21.47 16.45
N ALA A 20 29.49 21.39 16.45
CA ALA A 20 28.64 21.96 17.50
C ALA A 20 28.83 21.28 18.87
N ASP A 21 28.94 19.95 18.88
CA ASP A 21 29.06 19.14 20.10
C ASP A 21 30.47 19.18 20.71
N SER A 22 31.51 19.42 19.91
CA SER A 22 32.90 19.46 20.36
C SER A 22 33.24 20.59 21.36
N GLY A 23 32.35 21.57 21.54
CA GLY A 23 32.60 22.76 22.37
C GLY A 23 33.60 23.77 21.77
N ILE A 24 34.37 23.41 20.74
CA ILE A 24 35.36 24.27 20.08
C ILE A 24 34.66 25.45 19.41
N GLY A 25 34.83 26.67 19.94
CA GLY A 25 34.23 27.88 19.37
C GLY A 25 32.73 28.02 19.66
N SER A 26 32.29 27.73 20.89
CA SER A 26 30.88 27.80 21.34
C SER A 26 30.12 29.09 20.95
N SER A 27 30.83 30.22 20.78
CA SER A 27 30.28 31.50 20.34
C SER A 27 30.38 31.80 18.82
N GLN A 28 30.88 30.89 17.99
CA GLN A 28 31.27 31.15 16.59
C GLN A 28 30.34 30.46 15.58
N THR A 29 29.96 31.15 14.51
CA THR A 29 28.96 30.66 13.52
C THR A 29 29.56 29.64 12.53
N VAL A 30 28.81 28.58 12.25
CA VAL A 30 29.07 27.57 11.21
C VAL A 30 28.11 27.77 10.04
N ILE A 31 28.61 27.74 8.80
CA ILE A 31 27.77 27.71 7.59
C ILE A 31 27.99 26.40 6.87
N CYS A 32 26.92 25.66 6.55
CA CYS A 32 26.94 24.51 5.67
C CYS A 32 26.27 24.87 4.34
N THR A 33 27.04 24.89 3.25
CA THR A 33 26.49 25.16 1.92
C THR A 33 25.98 23.85 1.32
N GLN A 34 24.70 23.80 0.95
CA GLN A 34 24.02 22.69 0.28
C GLN A 34 24.24 21.33 0.97
N PRO A 35 23.58 21.09 2.13
CA PRO A 35 23.69 19.83 2.88
C PRO A 35 23.16 18.64 2.07
N ARG A 36 23.76 17.45 2.22
CA ARG A 36 23.52 16.26 1.38
C ARG A 36 22.78 15.14 2.14
N LYS A 37 21.75 14.54 1.53
CA LYS A 37 21.12 13.25 1.94
C LYS A 37 21.08 12.30 0.73
N ILE A 38 21.33 10.99 0.90
CA ILE A 38 20.81 9.96 -0.03
C ILE A 38 20.48 8.65 0.72
N ALA A 39 19.19 8.37 0.87
CA ALA A 39 18.57 7.04 0.85
C ALA A 39 17.05 7.26 0.77
N ALA A 40 16.61 7.85 -0.35
CA ALA A 40 15.27 7.78 -0.91
C ALA A 40 15.23 8.72 -2.11
N ILE A 41 14.93 8.13 -3.27
CA ILE A 41 14.15 8.72 -4.34
C ILE A 41 13.16 9.75 -3.78
N SER A 42 13.04 10.91 -4.46
CA SER A 42 11.96 11.91 -4.36
C SER A 42 12.08 13.07 -3.33
N ILE A 43 11.71 14.27 -3.84
CA ILE A 43 11.26 15.52 -3.18
C ILE A 43 12.33 16.65 -2.94
N ALA A 44 12.48 17.51 -3.96
CA ALA A 44 12.86 18.94 -3.95
C ALA A 44 13.98 19.48 -3.02
N ASP A 45 15.24 19.44 -3.46
CA ASP A 45 16.45 20.27 -3.17
C ASP A 45 16.42 21.45 -2.15
N ARG A 46 15.36 22.27 -2.13
CA ARG A 46 15.17 23.38 -1.16
C ARG A 46 14.72 22.85 0.21
N GLN A 47 13.99 21.75 0.17
CA GLN A 47 13.60 20.93 1.30
C GLN A 47 14.81 20.29 1.98
N GLU A 48 15.98 20.17 1.32
CA GLU A 48 17.21 19.66 1.95
C GLU A 48 17.80 20.64 2.97
N VAL A 49 17.75 21.95 2.68
CA VAL A 49 18.16 23.00 3.64
C VAL A 49 17.25 22.99 4.87
N GLU A 50 15.93 22.96 4.66
CA GLU A 50 14.96 22.86 5.75
C GLU A 50 15.07 21.54 6.50
N TRP A 51 15.21 20.41 5.80
CA TRP A 51 15.41 19.09 6.39
C TRP A 51 16.68 19.04 7.24
N ALA A 52 17.80 19.62 6.76
CA ALA A 52 19.02 19.67 7.53
C ALA A 52 18.85 20.50 8.81
N CYS A 53 18.11 21.61 8.75
CA CYS A 53 17.73 22.36 9.95
C CYS A 53 16.85 21.54 10.91
N GLU A 54 15.81 20.87 10.41
CA GLU A 54 14.86 20.09 11.22
C GLU A 54 15.52 18.89 11.92
N ASN A 55 16.49 18.25 11.27
CA ASN A 55 17.17 17.06 11.78
C ASN A 55 18.45 17.38 12.56
N PHE A 56 18.85 18.65 12.63
CA PHE A 56 20.00 19.07 13.42
C PHE A 56 19.60 19.22 14.90
N GLN A 57 20.18 18.42 15.78
CA GLN A 57 19.84 18.38 17.20
C GLN A 57 21.09 18.62 18.05
N ALA A 58 21.34 19.89 18.40
CA ALA A 58 22.38 20.27 19.34
C ALA A 58 21.83 21.31 20.35
N PRO A 59 21.81 21.00 21.67
CA PRO A 59 21.33 21.94 22.70
C PRO A 59 22.12 23.26 22.73
N SER A 60 23.40 23.20 22.36
CA SER A 60 24.35 24.30 22.33
C SER A 60 24.27 25.15 21.06
N ALA A 61 23.34 24.89 20.14
CA ALA A 61 23.28 25.53 18.83
C ALA A 61 21.86 25.85 18.34
N VAL A 62 21.77 26.74 17.35
CA VAL A 62 20.54 27.12 16.65
C VAL A 62 20.77 26.92 15.16
N ALA A 63 19.99 26.02 14.55
CA ALA A 63 19.98 25.82 13.10
C ALA A 63 19.06 26.81 12.40
N LEU A 64 19.53 27.44 11.33
CA LEU A 64 18.81 28.44 10.54
C LEU A 64 18.91 28.13 9.04
N PRO A 65 17.79 28.07 8.30
CA PRO A 65 17.80 27.87 6.86
C PRO A 65 18.08 29.20 6.13
N LEU A 66 18.71 29.13 4.96
CA LEU A 66 18.92 30.27 4.07
C LEU A 66 18.78 29.89 2.59
N HIS A 67 17.65 30.22 1.99
CA HIS A 67 17.39 30.07 0.54
C HIS A 67 16.40 31.12 0.04
N GLY A 68 16.36 31.32 -1.29
CA GLY A 68 15.63 32.44 -1.91
C GLY A 68 14.10 32.42 -1.76
N LYS A 69 13.51 31.33 -1.25
CA LYS A 69 12.05 31.21 -0.99
C LYS A 69 11.63 31.63 0.42
N LEU A 70 12.58 31.74 1.36
CA LEU A 70 12.28 32.17 2.72
C LEU A 70 11.69 33.59 2.72
N SER A 71 10.86 33.87 3.72
CA SER A 71 10.39 35.23 3.99
C SER A 71 11.57 36.16 4.28
N PHE A 72 11.39 37.47 4.14
CA PHE A 72 12.43 38.42 4.50
C PHE A 72 12.81 38.31 5.98
N GLU A 73 11.81 38.14 6.85
CA GLU A 73 12.01 37.97 8.29
C GLU A 73 12.86 36.73 8.59
N ASP A 74 12.55 35.59 7.96
CA ASP A 74 13.33 34.36 8.13
C ASP A 74 14.75 34.47 7.59
N GLN A 75 14.95 35.13 6.44
CA GLN A 75 16.29 35.41 5.93
C GLN A 75 17.05 36.33 6.88
N PHE A 76 16.38 37.29 7.52
CA PHE A 76 17.00 38.24 8.43
C PHE A 76 17.44 37.60 9.75
N ARG A 77 16.80 36.49 10.18
CA ARG A 77 17.17 35.76 11.40
C ARG A 77 18.63 35.32 11.41
N ILE A 78 19.27 35.09 10.25
CA ILE A 78 20.69 34.73 10.19
C ILE A 78 21.60 35.85 10.70
N PHE A 79 21.15 37.10 10.72
CA PHE A 79 21.91 38.24 11.21
C PHE A 79 21.69 38.51 12.71
N GLN A 80 20.69 37.89 13.33
CA GLN A 80 20.39 38.05 14.75
C GLN A 80 21.42 37.34 15.64
N GLU A 81 21.62 37.83 16.86
CA GLU A 81 22.49 37.20 17.86
C GLU A 81 21.72 36.17 18.70
N PHE A 82 22.39 35.08 19.06
CA PHE A 82 21.82 34.01 19.89
C PHE A 82 22.74 33.75 21.09
N PRO A 83 22.58 34.48 22.21
CA PRO A 83 23.48 34.38 23.36
C PRO A 83 23.55 32.95 23.92
N GLY A 84 24.76 32.47 24.19
CA GLY A 84 24.99 31.14 24.75
C GLY A 84 24.75 29.98 23.77
N LYS A 85 24.38 30.25 22.51
CA LYS A 85 24.18 29.24 21.48
C LYS A 85 24.97 29.54 20.21
N ARG A 86 25.50 28.49 19.61
CA ARG A 86 26.18 28.56 18.31
C ARG A 86 25.18 28.70 17.17
N LYS A 87 25.40 29.63 16.25
CA LYS A 87 24.60 29.73 15.03
C LYS A 87 25.10 28.75 13.97
N VAL A 88 24.19 27.97 13.40
CA VAL A 88 24.46 27.01 12.34
C VAL A 88 23.54 27.35 11.17
N ILE A 89 24.10 27.76 10.03
CA ILE A 89 23.32 28.21 8.87
C ILE A 89 23.44 27.19 7.76
N PHE A 90 22.32 26.59 7.35
CA PHE A 90 22.24 25.75 6.16
C PHE A 90 21.79 26.61 4.98
N ALA A 91 22.61 26.72 3.92
CA ALA A 91 22.40 27.70 2.87
C ALA A 91 22.54 27.15 1.44
N THR A 92 21.82 27.74 0.48
CA THR A 92 22.10 27.55 -0.96
C THR A 92 23.26 28.44 -1.42
N ASN A 93 23.53 28.48 -2.74
CA ASN A 93 24.48 29.43 -3.34
C ASN A 93 24.10 30.92 -3.13
N LEU A 94 22.96 31.22 -2.50
CA LEU A 94 22.60 32.56 -2.06
C LEU A 94 23.65 33.15 -1.09
N ALA A 95 24.30 32.31 -0.27
CA ALA A 95 25.36 32.73 0.64
C ALA A 95 26.76 32.72 0.02
N GLU A 96 26.89 32.36 -1.26
CA GLU A 96 28.19 32.17 -1.93
C GLU A 96 28.89 33.50 -2.22
N THR A 97 28.13 34.53 -2.61
CA THR A 97 28.65 35.83 -3.02
C THR A 97 28.00 36.99 -2.26
N SER A 98 28.69 38.13 -2.18
CA SER A 98 28.21 39.43 -1.68
C SER A 98 27.79 39.56 -0.21
N LEU A 99 27.26 38.52 0.45
CA LEU A 99 26.82 38.57 1.85
C LEU A 99 27.97 38.41 2.85
N THR A 100 28.05 39.31 3.84
CA THR A 100 28.90 39.18 5.02
C THR A 100 28.00 38.91 6.22
N ILE A 101 28.02 37.68 6.74
CA ILE A 101 27.30 37.32 7.95
C ILE A 101 28.29 37.43 9.12
N PRO A 102 28.02 38.27 10.13
CA PRO A 102 28.92 38.42 11.27
C PRO A 102 29.16 37.11 12.03
N GLY A 103 30.41 36.89 12.45
CA GLY A 103 30.78 35.76 13.30
C GLY A 103 30.95 34.41 12.59
N VAL A 104 30.83 34.36 11.25
CA VAL A 104 31.13 33.15 10.47
C VAL A 104 32.62 32.84 10.52
N LYS A 105 32.95 31.70 11.11
CA LYS A 105 34.34 31.23 11.24
C LYS A 105 34.56 29.86 10.62
N TYR A 106 33.49 29.08 10.45
CA TYR A 106 33.56 27.75 9.88
C TYR A 106 32.62 27.66 8.67
N VAL A 107 33.15 27.21 7.53
CA VAL A 107 32.37 26.88 6.34
C VAL A 107 32.49 25.38 6.09
N VAL A 108 31.39 24.72 5.79
CA VAL A 108 31.33 23.34 5.34
C VAL A 108 30.83 23.37 3.90
N ASP A 109 31.69 23.03 2.95
CA ASP A 109 31.41 23.07 1.52
C ASP A 109 31.19 21.66 0.95
N SER A 110 29.97 21.40 0.46
CA SER A 110 29.61 20.13 -0.16
C SER A 110 30.14 19.95 -1.57
N GLY A 111 30.56 21.03 -2.24
CA GLY A 111 31.07 20.97 -3.62
C GLY A 111 29.99 20.92 -4.70
N MET A 112 28.72 21.12 -4.33
CA MET A 112 27.57 21.03 -5.24
C MET A 112 26.81 22.36 -5.38
N VAL A 113 26.13 22.53 -6.51
CA VAL A 113 25.20 23.63 -6.81
C VAL A 113 24.01 23.13 -7.63
N LYS A 114 22.79 23.49 -7.24
CA LYS A 114 21.64 23.42 -8.14
C LYS A 114 21.59 24.63 -9.06
N GLU A 115 21.55 24.38 -10.35
CA GLU A 115 21.60 25.41 -11.38
C GLU A 115 20.53 25.13 -12.44
N SER A 116 19.89 26.20 -12.96
CA SER A 116 19.04 26.07 -14.15
C SER A 116 19.94 26.10 -15.37
N ARG A 117 19.87 25.05 -16.19
CA ARG A 117 20.65 24.91 -17.42
C ARG A 117 19.72 24.65 -18.59
N PHE A 118 19.91 25.41 -19.64
CA PHE A 118 19.28 25.15 -20.92
C PHE A 118 19.94 23.94 -21.59
N GLU A 119 19.14 22.92 -21.92
CA GLU A 119 19.62 21.76 -22.65
C GLU A 119 19.22 21.87 -24.12
N SER A 120 20.21 22.04 -24.99
CA SER A 120 19.99 22.26 -26.43
C SER A 120 19.31 21.09 -27.15
N GLY A 121 19.39 19.86 -26.60
CA GLY A 121 18.75 18.68 -27.18
C GLY A 121 17.24 18.63 -26.96
N SER A 122 16.79 18.97 -25.75
CA SER A 122 15.37 19.01 -25.37
C SER A 122 14.72 20.37 -25.62
N GLY A 123 15.50 21.43 -25.84
CA GLY A 123 15.01 22.80 -26.04
C GLY A 123 14.42 23.42 -24.78
N MET A 124 14.78 22.89 -23.61
CA MET A 124 14.16 23.26 -22.34
C MET A 124 15.21 23.62 -21.27
N SER A 125 14.80 24.50 -20.35
CA SER A 125 15.57 24.79 -19.14
C SER A 125 15.29 23.70 -18.10
N MET A 126 16.33 22.98 -17.69
CA MET A 126 16.27 21.96 -16.65
C MET A 126 17.01 22.40 -15.40
N LEU A 127 16.40 22.14 -14.25
CA LEU A 127 16.98 22.48 -12.95
C LEU A 127 17.75 21.28 -12.38
N LYS A 128 19.08 21.26 -12.54
CA LYS A 128 19.94 20.10 -12.25
C LYS A 128 20.96 20.38 -11.15
N ILE A 129 21.29 19.35 -10.36
CA ILE A 129 22.38 19.38 -9.38
C ILE A 129 23.71 19.13 -10.12
N CYS A 130 24.66 20.05 -9.98
CA CYS A 130 25.96 20.05 -10.63
C CYS A 130 27.10 20.22 -9.62
N ARG A 131 28.33 19.83 -9.98
CA ARG A 131 29.53 20.20 -9.21
C ARG A 131 29.82 21.69 -9.37
N ILE A 132 30.37 22.32 -8.34
CA ILE A 132 30.82 23.72 -8.41
C ILE A 132 32.16 23.86 -9.13
N SER A 133 32.49 25.08 -9.53
CA SER A 133 33.82 25.44 -10.01
C SER A 133 34.80 25.67 -8.86
N GLN A 134 36.11 25.62 -9.16
CA GLN A 134 37.14 25.99 -8.20
C GLN A 134 36.99 27.45 -7.73
N SER A 135 36.57 28.36 -8.61
CA SER A 135 36.28 29.75 -8.24
C SER A 135 35.13 29.85 -7.23
N SER A 136 34.05 29.10 -7.41
CA SER A 136 32.93 29.04 -6.46
C SER A 136 33.36 28.46 -5.11
N ALA A 137 34.14 27.37 -5.11
CA ALA A 137 34.70 26.80 -3.88
C ALA A 137 35.58 27.80 -3.11
N ARG A 138 36.37 28.64 -3.82
CA ARG A 138 37.16 29.72 -3.21
C ARG A 138 36.26 30.82 -2.64
N GLN A 139 35.18 31.19 -3.34
CA GLN A 139 34.20 32.18 -2.85
C GLN A 139 33.48 31.70 -1.58
N ARG A 140 33.13 30.41 -1.50
CA ARG A 140 32.55 29.78 -0.31
C ARG A 140 33.54 29.77 0.85
N ALA A 141 34.78 29.33 0.61
CA ALA A 141 35.83 29.35 1.63
C ALA A 141 36.09 30.77 2.17
N GLY A 142 36.06 31.78 1.29
CA GLY A 142 36.22 33.19 1.65
C GLY A 142 35.16 33.74 2.62
N ARG A 143 34.04 33.03 2.84
CA ARG A 143 33.01 33.45 3.82
C ARG A 143 33.49 33.32 5.27
N ALA A 144 34.36 32.35 5.56
CA ALA A 144 34.93 32.14 6.90
C ALA A 144 35.96 33.22 7.29
N GLY A 145 36.58 33.87 6.29
CA GLY A 145 37.71 34.78 6.48
C GLY A 145 37.37 36.28 6.54
N ARG A 146 36.09 36.66 6.64
CA ARG A 146 35.68 38.07 6.49
C ARG A 146 35.84 38.92 7.75
N THR A 147 35.57 38.34 8.92
CA THR A 147 35.58 39.06 10.22
C THR A 147 36.75 38.64 11.11
N GLY A 148 37.57 37.68 10.65
CA GLY A 148 38.74 37.14 11.34
C GLY A 148 39.21 35.84 10.67
N PRO A 149 40.25 35.18 11.19
CA PRO A 149 40.71 33.89 10.69
C PRO A 149 39.62 32.82 10.80
N GLY A 150 39.38 32.07 9.72
CA GLY A 150 38.38 31.02 9.66
C GLY A 150 38.84 29.78 8.89
N VAL A 151 38.04 28.71 8.96
CA VAL A 151 38.35 27.39 8.39
C VAL A 151 37.23 26.96 7.44
N CYS A 152 37.61 26.41 6.29
CA CYS A 152 36.68 25.79 5.34
C CYS A 152 36.93 24.28 5.28
N TYR A 153 35.91 23.50 5.59
CA TYR A 153 35.89 22.04 5.46
C TYR A 153 35.24 21.66 4.15
N ARG A 154 36.03 21.19 3.18
CA ARG A 154 35.52 20.67 1.91
C ARG A 154 35.18 19.19 2.07
N LEU A 155 33.98 18.80 1.66
CA LEU A 155 33.49 17.41 1.76
C LEU A 155 33.81 16.58 0.51
N TYR A 156 34.90 16.94 -0.17
CA TYR A 156 35.41 16.32 -1.38
C TYR A 156 36.93 16.30 -1.31
N THR A 157 37.56 15.36 -2.01
CA THR A 157 39.02 15.18 -1.95
C THR A 157 39.74 16.33 -2.65
N GLU A 158 41.03 16.51 -2.36
CA GLU A 158 41.87 17.44 -3.10
C GLU A 158 41.92 17.08 -4.60
N HIS A 159 42.00 15.78 -4.91
CA HIS A 159 41.89 15.28 -6.28
C HIS A 159 40.56 15.66 -6.95
N ASP A 160 39.42 15.52 -6.26
CA ASP A 160 38.12 15.96 -6.78
C ASP A 160 38.08 17.47 -7.03
N TYR A 161 38.73 18.28 -6.18
CA TYR A 161 38.84 19.73 -6.36
C TYR A 161 39.67 20.09 -7.60
N GLU A 162 40.77 19.39 -7.84
CA GLU A 162 41.61 19.56 -9.02
C GLU A 162 40.87 19.20 -10.32
N LEU A 163 39.97 18.19 -10.27
CA LEU A 163 39.10 17.80 -11.38
C LEU A 163 37.94 18.79 -11.65
N MET A 164 37.65 19.73 -10.74
CA MET A 164 36.62 20.75 -10.96
C MET A 164 37.07 21.78 -12.00
N SER A 165 36.12 22.33 -12.76
CA SER A 165 36.41 23.43 -13.70
C SER A 165 36.95 24.65 -12.95
N PHE A 166 37.93 25.35 -13.54
CA PHE A 166 38.56 26.50 -12.88
C PHE A 166 37.56 27.63 -12.60
N ASN A 167 36.81 28.03 -13.63
CA ASN A 167 35.76 29.04 -13.54
C ASN A 167 34.38 28.41 -13.80
N GLN A 168 33.34 29.12 -13.38
CA GLN A 168 31.98 28.82 -13.80
C GLN A 168 31.84 29.11 -15.30
N GLU A 169 31.09 28.25 -16.00
CA GLU A 169 30.77 28.46 -17.40
C GLU A 169 29.99 29.79 -17.60
N PRO A 170 30.27 30.56 -18.66
CA PRO A 170 29.56 31.81 -18.93
C PRO A 170 28.04 31.65 -19.02
N GLU A 171 27.29 32.65 -18.58
CA GLU A 171 25.82 32.60 -18.58
C GLU A 171 25.24 32.40 -19.99
N ILE A 172 25.80 33.07 -21.00
CA ILE A 172 25.38 32.96 -22.40
C ILE A 172 25.43 31.52 -22.95
N ARG A 173 26.26 30.64 -22.36
CA ARG A 173 26.34 29.22 -22.76
C ARG A 173 25.31 28.33 -22.05
N ARG A 174 24.62 28.85 -21.04
CA ARG A 174 23.78 28.07 -20.12
C ARG A 174 22.32 28.49 -20.08
N VAL A 175 21.98 29.63 -20.69
CA VAL A 175 20.62 30.18 -20.72
C VAL A 175 19.99 30.06 -22.10
N HIS A 176 18.66 30.15 -22.17
CA HIS A 176 17.94 30.23 -23.42
C HIS A 176 18.28 31.53 -24.17
N LEU A 177 18.69 31.42 -25.44
CA LEU A 177 19.27 32.53 -26.21
C LEU A 177 18.24 33.44 -26.91
N GLY A 178 16.93 33.21 -26.74
CA GLY A 178 15.88 33.93 -27.47
C GLY A 178 16.00 35.46 -27.43
N ILE A 179 16.22 36.05 -26.24
CA ILE A 179 16.39 37.51 -26.11
C ILE A 179 17.66 37.99 -26.81
N ALA A 180 18.77 37.26 -26.65
CA ALA A 180 20.05 37.59 -27.27
C ALA A 180 19.95 37.56 -28.80
N VAL A 181 19.35 36.51 -29.37
CA VAL A 181 19.13 36.37 -30.81
C VAL A 181 18.26 37.50 -31.35
N LEU A 182 17.13 37.83 -30.69
CA LEU A 182 16.28 38.94 -31.11
C LEU A 182 17.03 40.28 -31.13
N ARG A 183 17.87 40.55 -30.11
CA ARG A 183 18.69 41.76 -30.06
C ARG A 183 19.75 41.81 -31.15
N ILE A 184 20.43 40.69 -31.42
CA ILE A 184 21.42 40.57 -32.51
C ILE A 184 20.76 40.89 -33.86
N LEU A 185 19.58 40.31 -34.12
CA LEU A 185 18.82 40.59 -35.35
C LEU A 185 18.35 42.05 -35.42
N ALA A 186 17.98 42.65 -34.28
CA ALA A 186 17.59 44.07 -34.20
C ALA A 186 18.76 45.03 -34.50
N LEU A 187 20.01 44.62 -34.25
CA LEU A 187 21.21 45.35 -34.64
C LEU A 187 21.51 45.27 -36.15
N GLY A 188 20.71 44.52 -36.92
CA GLY A 188 20.87 44.36 -38.37
C GLY A 188 21.75 43.19 -38.79
N ILE A 189 22.23 42.38 -37.84
CA ILE A 189 23.07 41.21 -38.11
C ILE A 189 22.16 40.04 -38.48
N LYS A 190 22.03 39.80 -39.79
CA LYS A 190 21.04 38.84 -40.32
C LYS A 190 21.46 37.37 -40.22
N ASN A 191 22.77 37.09 -40.14
CA ASN A 191 23.32 35.76 -39.91
C ASN A 191 23.98 35.75 -38.53
N ILE A 192 23.39 35.01 -37.60
CA ILE A 192 23.83 34.96 -36.21
C ILE A 192 25.20 34.30 -36.06
N SER A 193 25.60 33.46 -37.03
CA SER A 193 26.94 32.85 -37.05
C SER A 193 28.05 33.88 -37.26
N ASP A 194 27.73 35.05 -37.79
CA ASP A 194 28.69 36.14 -38.04
C ASP A 194 28.85 37.05 -36.81
N PHE A 195 28.07 36.82 -35.74
CA PHE A 195 28.18 37.60 -34.51
C PHE A 195 29.40 37.16 -33.69
N ASP A 196 30.28 38.11 -33.41
CA ASP A 196 31.51 37.89 -32.65
C ASP A 196 31.23 37.89 -31.14
N PHE A 197 30.90 36.72 -30.59
CA PHE A 197 30.70 36.53 -29.15
C PHE A 197 32.04 36.48 -28.41
N VAL A 198 32.14 37.19 -27.27
CA VAL A 198 33.28 37.03 -26.34
C VAL A 198 33.46 35.56 -25.93
N ASP A 199 32.35 34.92 -25.52
CA ASP A 199 32.26 33.49 -25.29
C ASP A 199 31.09 32.92 -26.07
N ALA A 200 31.36 32.35 -27.25
CA ALA A 200 30.30 31.85 -28.13
C ALA A 200 29.50 30.69 -27.50
N PRO A 201 28.16 30.72 -27.54
CA PRO A 201 27.33 29.56 -27.21
C PRO A 201 27.52 28.42 -28.24
N SER A 202 27.06 27.22 -27.89
CA SER A 202 27.10 26.10 -28.82
C SER A 202 26.20 26.37 -30.03
N TYR A 203 26.60 25.89 -31.22
CA TYR A 203 25.80 25.99 -32.44
C TYR A 203 24.39 25.43 -32.24
N GLN A 204 24.28 24.31 -31.50
CA GLN A 204 22.99 23.69 -31.17
C GLN A 204 22.10 24.59 -30.32
N ALA A 205 22.65 25.32 -29.34
CA ALA A 205 21.86 26.27 -28.53
C ALA A 205 21.34 27.45 -29.37
N VAL A 206 22.16 27.97 -30.27
CA VAL A 206 21.77 29.06 -31.19
C VAL A 206 20.69 28.58 -32.15
N ASP A 207 20.89 27.43 -32.79
CA ASP A 207 19.94 26.84 -33.73
C ASP A 207 18.59 26.52 -33.07
N MET A 208 18.60 26.02 -31.82
CA MET A 208 17.39 25.80 -31.05
C MET A 208 16.67 27.13 -30.73
N ALA A 209 17.40 28.17 -30.28
CA ALA A 209 16.78 29.46 -30.02
C ALA A 209 16.18 30.10 -31.28
N ILE A 210 16.82 29.92 -32.44
CA ILE A 210 16.27 30.33 -33.74
C ILE A 210 14.98 29.58 -34.04
N ARG A 211 14.98 28.24 -33.93
CA ARG A 211 13.77 27.41 -34.13
C ARG A 211 12.64 27.88 -33.22
N ASN A 212 12.94 28.14 -31.95
CA ASN A 212 11.94 28.61 -30.99
C ASN A 212 11.37 29.97 -31.35
N LEU A 213 12.22 30.91 -31.80
CA LEU A 213 11.76 32.22 -32.25
C LEU A 213 10.95 32.15 -33.56
N VAL A 214 11.29 31.24 -34.47
CA VAL A 214 10.48 30.96 -35.66
C VAL A 214 9.12 30.42 -35.25
N GLN A 215 9.09 29.47 -34.31
CA GLN A 215 7.87 28.83 -33.83
C GLN A 215 6.95 29.79 -33.04
N LEU A 216 7.54 30.78 -32.37
CA LEU A 216 6.80 31.90 -31.77
C LEU A 216 6.31 32.92 -32.80
N GLY A 217 6.71 32.83 -34.07
CA GLY A 217 6.41 33.81 -35.10
C GLY A 217 7.19 35.13 -34.97
N ALA A 218 8.25 35.15 -34.15
CA ALA A 218 9.06 36.34 -33.89
C ALA A 218 10.05 36.65 -35.03
N ILE A 219 10.53 35.61 -35.71
CA ILE A 219 11.49 35.74 -36.80
C ILE A 219 11.07 34.87 -37.98
N ARG A 220 11.43 35.30 -39.18
CA ARG A 220 11.21 34.55 -40.42
C ARG A 220 12.54 34.28 -41.09
N GLN A 221 12.70 33.06 -41.61
CA GLN A 221 13.83 32.72 -42.44
C GLN A 221 13.62 33.25 -43.87
N SER A 222 14.58 33.99 -44.40
CA SER A 222 14.48 34.58 -45.74
C SER A 222 15.15 33.68 -46.79
N ARG A 223 16.50 33.69 -46.90
CA ARG A 223 17.26 32.79 -47.79
C ARG A 223 18.50 32.27 -47.06
N GLY A 224 18.82 30.99 -47.17
CA GLY A 224 19.97 30.41 -46.46
C GLY A 224 19.87 30.59 -44.94
N ARG A 225 20.96 30.96 -44.27
CA ARG A 225 21.02 31.21 -42.81
C ARG A 225 20.72 32.67 -42.42
N TYR A 226 19.97 33.39 -43.25
CA TYR A 226 19.57 34.76 -42.99
C TYR A 226 18.16 34.83 -42.39
N TYR A 227 18.03 35.52 -41.27
CA TYR A 227 16.78 35.69 -40.54
C TYR A 227 16.40 37.16 -40.43
N GLU A 228 15.09 37.44 -40.45
CA GLU A 228 14.54 38.79 -40.34
C GLU A 228 13.47 38.83 -39.25
N LEU A 229 13.41 39.94 -38.51
CA LEU A 229 12.39 40.17 -37.49
C LEU A 229 11.01 40.37 -38.15
N THR A 230 10.00 39.64 -37.67
CA THR A 230 8.60 39.90 -38.00
C THR A 230 8.10 41.14 -37.23
N ASP A 231 6.87 41.58 -37.51
CA ASP A 231 6.25 42.64 -36.71
C ASP A 231 6.16 42.26 -35.24
N GLU A 232 5.74 41.02 -34.93
CA GLU A 232 5.74 40.47 -33.56
C GLU A 232 7.15 40.47 -32.95
N GLY A 233 8.17 40.08 -33.71
CA GLY A 233 9.57 40.12 -33.25
C GLY A 233 10.03 41.53 -32.87
N ARG A 234 9.62 42.55 -33.63
CA ARG A 234 9.92 43.96 -33.29
C ARG A 234 9.24 44.39 -31.99
N TYR A 235 8.01 43.93 -31.74
CA TYR A 235 7.36 44.14 -30.45
C TYR A 235 8.14 43.48 -29.30
N PHE A 236 8.61 42.25 -29.46
CA PHE A 236 9.40 41.56 -28.43
C PHE A 236 10.71 42.27 -28.10
N VAL A 237 11.42 42.75 -29.12
CA VAL A 237 12.66 43.53 -28.94
C VAL A 237 12.39 44.80 -28.12
N LYS A 238 11.31 45.54 -28.43
CA LYS A 238 10.93 46.76 -27.72
C LYS A 238 10.54 46.52 -26.27
N LEU A 239 9.78 45.45 -26.01
CA LEU A 239 9.40 45.07 -24.65
C LEU A 239 10.60 44.62 -23.82
N GLY A 240 11.63 44.05 -24.45
CA GLY A 240 12.86 43.63 -23.77
C GLY A 240 12.67 42.44 -22.81
N ILE A 241 11.54 41.75 -22.89
CA ILE A 241 11.18 40.60 -22.05
C ILE A 241 11.44 39.27 -22.76
N GLU A 242 11.26 38.17 -22.02
CA GLU A 242 11.36 36.82 -22.56
C GLU A 242 10.31 36.59 -23.67
N PRO A 243 10.69 36.03 -24.84
CA PRO A 243 9.82 36.00 -26.02
C PRO A 243 8.49 35.26 -25.81
N ARG A 244 8.45 34.20 -24.99
CA ARG A 244 7.21 33.47 -24.70
C ARG A 244 6.24 34.35 -23.91
N LEU A 245 6.71 35.10 -22.91
CA LEU A 245 5.90 36.11 -22.21
C LEU A 245 5.40 37.20 -23.18
N GLY A 246 6.24 37.64 -24.11
CA GLY A 246 5.83 38.59 -25.16
C GLY A 246 4.69 38.05 -26.02
N LYS A 247 4.82 36.80 -26.50
CA LYS A 247 3.78 36.12 -27.31
C LYS A 247 2.47 36.00 -26.54
N LEU A 248 2.55 35.61 -25.26
CA LEU A 248 1.40 35.52 -24.37
C LEU A 248 0.66 36.85 -24.26
N ILE A 249 1.40 37.93 -23.96
CA ILE A 249 0.83 39.28 -23.81
C ILE A 249 0.15 39.73 -25.10
N LEU A 250 0.83 39.64 -26.25
CA LEU A 250 0.28 40.04 -27.54
C LEU A 250 -1.01 39.28 -27.90
N ASN A 251 -1.06 37.97 -27.64
CA ASN A 251 -2.24 37.17 -27.92
C ASN A 251 -3.41 37.48 -26.97
N CYS A 252 -3.13 37.79 -25.70
CA CYS A 252 -4.16 38.30 -24.80
C CYS A 252 -4.74 39.65 -25.27
N PHE A 253 -3.92 40.55 -25.81
CA PHE A 253 -4.39 41.82 -26.39
C PHE A 253 -5.34 41.62 -27.58
N ARG A 254 -5.09 40.63 -28.44
CA ARG A 254 -5.98 40.29 -29.56
C ARG A 254 -7.39 39.90 -29.12
N HIS A 255 -7.55 39.46 -27.87
CA HIS A 255 -8.83 39.07 -27.27
C HIS A 255 -9.32 40.08 -26.22
N ASN A 256 -8.77 41.30 -26.18
CA ASN A 256 -9.09 42.35 -25.19
C ASN A 256 -8.79 41.98 -23.71
N LEU A 257 -7.91 41.01 -23.48
CA LEU A 257 -7.51 40.52 -22.15
C LEU A 257 -6.14 41.08 -21.72
N GLY A 258 -5.87 42.36 -22.01
CA GLY A 258 -4.54 42.97 -21.79
C GLY A 258 -4.09 42.96 -20.32
N LYS A 259 -5.01 43.24 -19.38
CA LYS A 259 -4.72 43.22 -17.93
C LYS A 259 -4.38 41.82 -17.44
N GLU A 260 -5.17 40.83 -17.85
CA GLU A 260 -4.95 39.42 -17.57
C GLU A 260 -3.63 38.95 -18.18
N GLY A 261 -3.33 39.33 -19.42
CA GLY A 261 -2.10 38.95 -20.12
C GLY A 261 -0.84 39.43 -19.40
N LEU A 262 -0.84 40.69 -18.92
CA LEU A 262 0.26 41.23 -18.12
C LEU A 262 0.41 40.49 -16.78
N ALA A 263 -0.69 40.30 -16.05
CA ALA A 263 -0.67 39.59 -14.78
C ALA A 263 -0.21 38.13 -14.97
N LEU A 264 -0.71 37.46 -16.01
CA LEU A 264 -0.39 36.09 -16.36
C LEU A 264 1.09 35.92 -16.71
N ALA A 265 1.66 36.86 -17.50
CA ALA A 265 3.08 36.88 -17.81
C ALA A 265 3.94 37.05 -16.53
N ALA A 266 3.53 37.94 -15.63
CA ALA A 266 4.24 38.19 -14.38
C ALA A 266 4.20 36.96 -13.43
N VAL A 267 3.03 36.31 -13.29
CA VAL A 267 2.93 35.09 -12.47
C VAL A 267 3.62 33.90 -13.11
N MET A 268 3.58 33.75 -14.44
CA MET A 268 4.29 32.70 -15.16
C MET A 268 5.81 32.81 -14.93
N ALA A 269 6.38 34.01 -15.01
CA ALA A 269 7.79 34.24 -14.72
C ALA A 269 8.19 33.93 -13.26
N ASN A 270 7.24 33.97 -12.32
CA ASN A 270 7.47 33.76 -10.89
C ASN A 270 6.81 32.49 -10.33
N ALA A 271 6.29 31.61 -11.19
CA ALA A 271 5.34 30.55 -10.84
C ALA A 271 5.85 29.63 -9.72
N SER A 272 7.13 29.26 -9.79
CA SER A 272 7.74 28.35 -8.82
C SER A 272 7.91 28.95 -7.42
N SER A 273 7.70 30.27 -7.22
CA SER A 273 8.02 30.99 -5.98
C SER A 273 6.82 31.53 -5.20
N ILE A 274 5.62 31.54 -5.80
CA ILE A 274 4.43 32.18 -5.22
C ILE A 274 3.93 31.42 -3.98
N PHE A 275 3.74 30.11 -4.07
CA PHE A 275 3.35 29.31 -2.91
C PHE A 275 4.55 29.00 -2.00
N CYS A 276 4.34 29.17 -0.70
CA CYS A 276 5.30 28.90 0.37
C CYS A 276 4.95 27.57 1.05
N ARG A 277 5.77 26.55 0.82
CA ARG A 277 5.63 25.23 1.44
C ARG A 277 6.89 24.93 2.25
N VAL A 278 7.00 25.58 3.40
CA VAL A 278 8.19 25.60 4.26
C VAL A 278 7.80 25.28 5.70
N GLY A 279 8.77 24.87 6.53
CA GLY A 279 8.52 24.58 7.95
C GLY A 279 8.27 23.11 8.23
N SER A 280 7.65 22.80 9.37
CA SER A 280 7.45 21.42 9.84
C SER A 280 6.57 20.61 8.88
N LYS A 281 6.50 19.28 9.07
CA LYS A 281 5.58 18.43 8.30
C LYS A 281 4.13 18.92 8.41
N ASP A 282 3.72 19.36 9.59
CA ASP A 282 2.37 19.87 9.83
C ASP A 282 2.16 21.22 9.13
N ASP A 283 3.17 22.10 9.12
CA ASP A 283 3.11 23.37 8.37
C ASP A 283 3.01 23.12 6.86
N LYS A 284 3.72 22.10 6.36
CA LYS A 284 3.68 21.71 4.94
C LYS A 284 2.30 21.17 4.56
N ILE A 285 1.69 20.33 5.40
CA ILE A 285 0.32 19.85 5.20
C ILE A 285 -0.67 21.03 5.26
N LYS A 286 -0.51 21.94 6.23
CA LYS A 286 -1.33 23.15 6.34
C LYS A 286 -1.23 24.03 5.09
N ALA A 287 -0.02 24.24 4.56
CA ALA A 287 0.21 24.99 3.33
C ALA A 287 -0.45 24.31 2.12
N ASP A 288 -0.38 22.98 2.04
CA ASP A 288 -1.06 22.20 1.00
C ASP A 288 -2.60 22.36 1.09
N CYS A 289 -3.17 22.32 2.30
CA CYS A 289 -4.59 22.58 2.52
C CYS A 289 -5.00 24.01 2.14
N LEU A 290 -4.20 25.01 2.52
CA LEU A 290 -4.46 26.42 2.18
C LEU A 290 -4.36 26.70 0.68
N LYS A 291 -3.56 25.93 -0.06
CA LYS A 291 -3.50 26.04 -1.52
C LYS A 291 -4.83 25.64 -2.19
N LEU A 292 -5.56 24.67 -1.63
CA LEU A 292 -6.75 24.09 -2.25
C LEU A 292 -7.82 25.12 -2.63
N GLN A 293 -8.01 26.17 -1.81
CA GLN A 293 -9.01 27.20 -2.06
C GLN A 293 -8.75 28.01 -3.35
N PHE A 294 -7.50 28.04 -3.83
CA PHE A 294 -7.10 28.76 -5.02
C PHE A 294 -7.02 27.87 -6.27
N CYS A 295 -7.05 26.55 -6.10
CA CYS A 295 -6.89 25.60 -7.18
C CYS A 295 -7.97 25.79 -8.24
N HIS A 296 -7.53 25.89 -9.50
CA HIS A 296 -8.40 26.01 -10.66
C HIS A 296 -8.32 24.75 -11.51
N SER A 297 -9.47 24.30 -12.05
CA SER A 297 -9.57 23.08 -12.88
C SER A 297 -8.83 23.21 -14.22
N SER A 298 -8.68 24.43 -14.75
CA SER A 298 -7.82 24.67 -15.92
C SER A 298 -6.31 24.48 -15.66
N GLY A 299 -5.85 24.47 -14.41
CA GLY A 299 -4.44 24.20 -14.08
C GLY A 299 -3.72 25.27 -13.24
N ASP A 300 -2.39 25.13 -13.15
CA ASP A 300 -1.54 25.89 -12.23
C ASP A 300 -1.45 27.37 -12.61
N LEU A 301 -1.38 27.75 -13.89
CA LEU A 301 -1.29 29.16 -14.27
C LEU A 301 -2.58 29.93 -13.91
N PHE A 302 -3.74 29.29 -14.07
CA PHE A 302 -5.02 29.85 -13.63
C PHE A 302 -5.08 29.94 -12.11
N THR A 303 -4.60 28.92 -11.39
CA THR A 303 -4.47 28.94 -9.93
C THR A 303 -3.63 30.12 -9.44
N LEU A 304 -2.49 30.38 -10.08
CA LEU A 304 -1.61 31.50 -9.76
C LEU A 304 -2.22 32.86 -10.14
N LEU A 305 -2.96 32.92 -11.24
CA LEU A 305 -3.68 34.12 -11.66
C LEU A 305 -4.79 34.49 -10.66
N SER A 306 -5.52 33.50 -10.13
CA SER A 306 -6.51 33.70 -9.05
C SER A 306 -5.85 34.33 -7.82
N VAL A 307 -4.73 33.77 -7.37
CA VAL A 307 -3.96 34.30 -6.23
C VAL A 307 -3.54 35.75 -6.46
N PHE A 308 -3.03 36.07 -7.65
CA PHE A 308 -2.61 37.44 -7.95
C PHE A 308 -3.79 38.41 -7.99
N LYS A 309 -4.91 38.00 -8.58
CA LYS A 309 -6.13 38.82 -8.64
C LYS A 309 -6.67 39.14 -7.24
N GLU A 310 -6.80 38.12 -6.38
CA GLU A 310 -7.26 38.30 -5.01
C GLU A 310 -6.31 39.18 -4.20
N TRP A 311 -5.00 38.92 -4.30
CA TRP A 311 -3.98 39.73 -3.62
C TRP A 311 -3.90 41.18 -4.13
N GLU A 312 -4.13 41.41 -5.42
CA GLU A 312 -4.14 42.74 -6.02
C GLU A 312 -5.25 43.60 -5.42
N ALA A 313 -6.45 43.03 -5.24
CA ALA A 313 -7.65 43.70 -4.74
C ALA A 313 -7.59 44.13 -3.26
N LEU A 314 -6.67 43.55 -2.47
CA LEU A 314 -6.56 43.87 -1.05
C LEU A 314 -5.96 45.27 -0.80
N PRO A 315 -6.34 45.95 0.31
CA PRO A 315 -5.65 47.14 0.78
C PRO A 315 -4.17 46.87 1.10
N ARG A 316 -3.29 47.85 0.87
CA ARG A 316 -1.83 47.70 1.03
C ARG A 316 -1.43 47.11 2.39
N ASP A 317 -2.08 47.53 3.46
CA ASP A 317 -1.74 47.15 4.84
C ASP A 317 -2.10 45.68 5.16
N HIS A 318 -3.04 45.10 4.42
CA HIS A 318 -3.49 43.72 4.62
C HIS A 318 -2.76 42.72 3.72
N LYS A 319 -2.06 43.17 2.66
CA LYS A 319 -1.42 42.28 1.68
C LYS A 319 -0.40 41.32 2.29
N SER A 320 0.46 41.81 3.18
CA SER A 320 1.49 40.96 3.80
C SER A 320 0.88 39.93 4.76
N LYS A 321 -0.11 40.35 5.56
CA LYS A 321 -0.83 39.46 6.48
C LYS A 321 -1.60 38.38 5.72
N TRP A 322 -2.32 38.75 4.67
CA TRP A 322 -3.05 37.79 3.83
C TRP A 322 -2.11 36.77 3.16
N CYS A 323 -0.94 37.20 2.70
CA CYS A 323 0.07 36.27 2.19
C CYS A 323 0.52 35.26 3.27
N TRP A 324 0.75 35.72 4.49
CA TRP A 324 1.12 34.85 5.61
C TRP A 324 0.01 33.84 5.92
N ASP A 325 -1.22 34.32 6.08
CA ASP A 325 -2.39 33.50 6.44
C ASP A 325 -2.69 32.42 5.39
N ASN A 326 -2.30 32.64 4.13
CA ASN A 326 -2.53 31.74 3.00
C ASN A 326 -1.29 30.99 2.51
N SER A 327 -0.18 31.03 3.25
CA SER A 327 1.09 30.37 2.85
C SER A 327 1.60 30.82 1.47
N ILE A 328 1.56 32.12 1.20
CA ILE A 328 2.00 32.77 -0.05
C ILE A 328 3.22 33.66 0.22
N ASN A 329 4.16 33.70 -0.72
CA ASN A 329 5.35 34.54 -0.63
C ASN A 329 5.04 35.99 -1.02
N ALA A 330 4.91 36.87 -0.02
CA ALA A 330 4.61 38.30 -0.22
C ALA A 330 5.66 39.02 -1.09
N LYS A 331 6.93 38.60 -1.07
CA LYS A 331 7.99 39.19 -1.91
C LYS A 331 7.80 38.81 -3.38
N SER A 332 7.43 37.57 -3.65
CA SER A 332 7.10 37.14 -5.02
C SER A 332 5.88 37.88 -5.55
N MET A 333 4.84 38.09 -4.74
CA MET A 333 3.67 38.87 -5.16
C MET A 333 4.02 40.33 -5.50
N ARG A 334 4.88 40.97 -4.69
CA ARG A 334 5.40 42.32 -5.00
C ARG A 334 6.21 42.34 -6.29
N ARG A 335 7.09 41.35 -6.52
CA ARG A 335 7.84 41.22 -7.79
C ARG A 335 6.90 41.08 -8.98
N CYS A 336 5.84 40.28 -8.86
CA CYS A 336 4.84 40.18 -9.92
C CYS A 336 4.18 41.55 -10.18
N GLN A 337 3.82 42.28 -9.13
CA GLN A 337 3.23 43.61 -9.27
C GLN A 337 4.19 44.61 -9.93
N ASP A 338 5.46 44.60 -9.54
CA ASP A 338 6.48 45.47 -10.11
C ASP A 338 6.73 45.13 -11.59
N ALA A 339 6.78 43.84 -11.94
CA ALA A 339 6.88 43.38 -13.32
C ALA A 339 5.67 43.80 -14.18
N VAL A 340 4.45 43.71 -13.63
CA VAL A 340 3.24 44.21 -14.32
C VAL A 340 3.35 45.70 -14.62
N LYS A 341 3.78 46.50 -13.64
CA LYS A 341 3.96 47.96 -13.83
C LYS A 341 5.05 48.27 -14.85
N GLU A 342 6.17 47.57 -14.81
CA GLU A 342 7.27 47.75 -15.76
C GLU A 342 6.82 47.42 -17.19
N MET A 343 6.10 46.32 -17.38
CA MET A 343 5.53 45.95 -18.69
C MET A 343 4.47 46.95 -19.15
N GLU A 344 3.61 47.45 -18.25
CA GLU A 344 2.62 48.49 -18.56
C GLU A 344 3.28 49.81 -18.97
N GLU A 345 4.34 50.24 -18.27
CA GLU A 345 5.13 51.41 -18.62
C GLU A 345 5.85 51.24 -19.97
N SER A 346 6.40 50.06 -20.23
CA SER A 346 7.05 49.72 -21.51
C SER A 346 6.05 49.77 -22.67
N LEU A 347 4.89 49.13 -22.53
CA LEU A 347 3.80 49.19 -23.50
C LEU A 347 3.36 50.64 -23.77
N ARG A 348 3.28 51.47 -22.73
CA ARG A 348 2.90 52.88 -22.87
C ARG A 348 3.96 53.70 -23.59
N ARG A 349 5.24 53.56 -23.22
CA ARG A 349 6.34 54.40 -23.77
C ARG A 349 6.79 53.96 -25.15
N GLU A 350 6.96 52.66 -25.37
CA GLU A 350 7.57 52.12 -26.60
C GLU A 350 6.55 51.85 -27.70
N LEU A 351 5.29 51.61 -27.31
CA LEU A 351 4.23 51.12 -28.21
C LEU A 351 2.96 51.98 -28.18
N ASN A 352 2.89 53.00 -27.31
CA ASN A 352 1.71 53.87 -27.12
C ASN A 352 0.42 53.09 -26.80
N ILE A 353 0.53 51.94 -26.13
CA ILE A 353 -0.61 51.11 -25.72
C ILE A 353 -0.97 51.45 -24.27
N ILE A 354 -2.24 51.80 -24.03
CA ILE A 354 -2.78 52.02 -22.68
C ILE A 354 -3.56 50.78 -22.27
N VAL A 355 -3.20 50.19 -21.13
CA VAL A 355 -3.83 48.97 -20.63
C VAL A 355 -4.95 49.34 -19.65
N PRO A 356 -6.19 48.88 -19.86
CA PRO A 356 -7.26 49.08 -18.89
C PRO A 356 -6.94 48.41 -17.55
N THR A 357 -7.38 49.01 -16.44
CA THR A 357 -7.19 48.44 -15.10
C THR A 357 -8.23 47.37 -14.72
N LEU A 358 -9.30 47.22 -15.53
CA LEU A 358 -10.42 46.34 -15.25
C LEU A 358 -10.07 44.87 -15.55
N TRP A 359 -10.43 43.98 -14.63
CA TRP A 359 -10.41 42.53 -14.85
C TRP A 359 -11.70 42.08 -15.53
N LEU A 360 -11.58 41.42 -16.68
CA LEU A 360 -12.66 40.77 -17.42
C LEU A 360 -12.79 39.29 -17.06
N TRP A 361 -11.66 38.64 -16.76
CA TRP A 361 -11.63 37.23 -16.35
C TRP A 361 -12.02 37.06 -14.87
N SER A 362 -12.66 35.94 -14.52
CA SER A 362 -13.02 35.59 -13.14
C SER A 362 -12.83 34.10 -12.85
N PRO A 363 -12.20 33.72 -11.73
CA PRO A 363 -11.90 32.31 -11.43
C PRO A 363 -13.13 31.46 -11.08
N HIS A 364 -14.24 32.08 -10.64
CA HIS A 364 -15.44 31.36 -10.21
C HIS A 364 -16.45 31.11 -11.33
N LYS A 365 -16.19 31.61 -12.55
CA LYS A 365 -17.10 31.48 -13.68
C LYS A 365 -16.34 31.06 -14.92
N SER A 366 -16.60 29.84 -15.39
CA SER A 366 -16.14 29.40 -16.69
C SER A 366 -16.75 30.30 -17.77
N THR A 367 -15.91 31.07 -18.46
CA THR A 367 -16.31 32.02 -19.50
C THR A 367 -15.47 31.78 -20.76
N ASP A 368 -15.85 32.39 -21.89
CA ASP A 368 -15.02 32.32 -23.10
C ASP A 368 -13.62 32.96 -22.89
N HIS A 369 -13.43 33.76 -21.85
CA HIS A 369 -12.11 34.25 -21.45
C HIS A 369 -11.16 33.10 -21.08
N ASP A 370 -11.64 32.00 -20.48
CA ASP A 370 -10.80 30.84 -20.16
C ASP A 370 -10.26 30.19 -21.43
N LYS A 371 -11.10 30.05 -22.46
CA LYS A 371 -10.71 29.51 -23.77
C LYS A 371 -9.66 30.40 -24.42
N HIS A 372 -9.86 31.72 -24.40
CA HIS A 372 -8.89 32.67 -24.96
C HIS A 372 -7.56 32.67 -24.21
N LEU A 373 -7.58 32.61 -22.87
CA LEU A 373 -6.37 32.51 -22.05
C LEU A 373 -5.64 31.18 -22.30
N LYS A 374 -6.35 30.05 -22.34
CA LYS A 374 -5.77 28.74 -22.70
C LYS A 374 -5.09 28.80 -24.08
N LYS A 375 -5.76 29.36 -25.09
CA LYS A 375 -5.20 29.53 -26.44
C LYS A 375 -3.94 30.41 -26.43
N ALA A 376 -3.96 31.52 -25.67
CA ALA A 376 -2.80 32.39 -25.52
C ALA A 376 -1.62 31.67 -24.84
N ILE A 377 -1.87 30.91 -23.76
CA ILE A 377 -0.84 30.12 -23.07
C ILE A 377 -0.23 29.07 -23.99
N VAL A 378 -1.04 28.29 -24.70
CA VAL A 378 -0.57 27.25 -25.63
C VAL A 378 0.26 27.87 -26.75
N SER A 379 -0.17 29.01 -27.31
CA SER A 379 0.59 29.69 -28.37
C SER A 379 1.97 30.20 -27.91
N ALA A 380 2.12 30.52 -26.62
CA ALA A 380 3.37 30.97 -26.02
C ALA A 380 4.30 29.81 -25.62
N LEU A 381 3.72 28.64 -25.36
CA LEU A 381 4.41 27.45 -24.85
C LEU A 381 4.20 26.23 -25.76
N VAL A 382 4.09 26.45 -27.07
CA VAL A 382 3.78 25.41 -28.06
C VAL A 382 4.77 24.24 -28.05
N GLU A 383 6.03 24.49 -27.69
CA GLU A 383 7.08 23.47 -27.57
C GLU A 383 6.96 22.63 -26.30
N ASN A 384 6.27 23.16 -25.29
CA ASN A 384 6.09 22.53 -23.99
C ASN A 384 4.71 21.92 -23.88
N VAL A 385 4.31 21.16 -24.90
CA VAL A 385 3.04 20.44 -24.94
C VAL A 385 3.26 18.97 -24.62
N ALA A 386 2.35 18.38 -23.85
CA ALA A 386 2.32 16.96 -23.58
C ALA A 386 0.89 16.40 -23.71
N MET A 387 0.79 15.16 -24.18
CA MET A 387 -0.47 14.43 -24.32
C MET A 387 -0.55 13.34 -23.25
N TYR A 388 -1.70 13.17 -22.62
CA TYR A 388 -1.94 12.06 -21.71
C TYR A 388 -1.90 10.74 -22.49
N SER A 389 -1.06 9.81 -22.04
CA SER A 389 -0.84 8.52 -22.73
C SER A 389 -2.07 7.61 -22.73
N GLY A 390 -3.06 7.86 -21.85
CA GLY A 390 -4.20 6.99 -21.63
C GLY A 390 -4.06 6.09 -20.39
N TYR A 391 -2.84 5.98 -19.84
CA TYR A 391 -2.53 5.13 -18.69
C TYR A 391 -1.69 5.86 -17.62
N ASP A 392 -2.15 5.88 -16.37
CA ASP A 392 -1.56 6.66 -15.29
C ASP A 392 -0.10 6.32 -14.99
N GLN A 393 0.23 5.02 -15.06
CA GLN A 393 1.58 4.56 -14.75
C GLN A 393 2.60 5.06 -15.77
N VAL A 394 2.17 5.24 -17.03
CA VAL A 394 2.97 5.83 -18.11
C VAL A 394 2.94 7.35 -18.05
N GLY A 395 1.79 7.95 -17.70
CA GLY A 395 1.63 9.39 -17.52
C GLY A 395 1.39 10.14 -18.83
N TYR A 396 2.16 11.19 -19.08
CA TYR A 396 2.05 12.08 -20.23
C TYR A 396 3.26 11.91 -21.16
N GLN A 397 3.05 12.00 -22.47
CA GLN A 397 4.11 12.01 -23.48
C GLN A 397 4.37 13.45 -23.94
N VAL A 398 5.60 13.93 -23.79
CA VAL A 398 6.04 15.25 -24.27
C VAL A 398 6.10 15.21 -25.80
N ALA A 399 5.43 16.15 -26.46
CA ALA A 399 5.20 16.11 -27.90
C ALA A 399 6.48 16.27 -28.73
N MET A 400 7.40 17.13 -28.30
CA MET A 400 8.65 17.40 -29.02
C MET A 400 9.69 16.28 -28.88
N THR A 401 9.72 15.58 -27.75
CA THR A 401 10.78 14.62 -27.41
C THR A 401 10.31 13.17 -27.38
N GLY A 402 9.01 12.93 -27.31
CA GLY A 402 8.42 11.61 -27.10
C GLY A 402 8.62 11.04 -25.69
N GLN A 403 9.25 11.79 -24.77
CA GLN A 403 9.55 11.34 -23.41
C GLN A 403 8.27 11.20 -22.58
N THR A 404 8.17 10.10 -21.83
CA THR A 404 7.06 9.86 -20.88
C THR A 404 7.37 10.44 -19.50
N VAL A 405 6.48 11.27 -18.99
CA VAL A 405 6.66 12.14 -17.82
C VAL A 405 5.36 12.18 -17.01
N ARG A 406 5.43 12.31 -15.68
CA ARG A 406 4.23 12.41 -14.83
C ARG A 406 3.90 13.85 -14.46
N LEU A 407 2.66 14.11 -14.05
CA LEU A 407 2.32 15.41 -13.45
C LEU A 407 3.01 15.55 -12.10
N HIS A 408 3.60 16.71 -11.83
CA HIS A 408 4.16 16.99 -10.51
C HIS A 408 3.07 16.93 -9.43
N PRO A 409 3.33 16.35 -8.23
CA PRO A 409 2.33 16.20 -7.17
C PRO A 409 1.67 17.50 -6.69
N SER A 410 2.32 18.64 -6.93
CA SER A 410 1.76 19.95 -6.59
C SER A 410 0.80 20.52 -7.63
N CYS A 411 0.60 19.86 -8.77
CA CYS A 411 -0.24 20.36 -9.86
C CYS A 411 -1.71 20.45 -9.41
N SER A 412 -2.38 21.58 -9.68
CA SER A 412 -3.78 21.77 -9.28
C SER A 412 -4.73 20.74 -9.90
N LEU A 413 -4.44 20.25 -11.12
CA LEU A 413 -5.26 19.24 -11.82
C LEU A 413 -5.41 17.93 -11.04
N GLN A 414 -4.37 17.54 -10.29
CA GLN A 414 -4.42 16.33 -9.47
C GLN A 414 -5.44 16.43 -8.34
N MET A 415 -5.73 17.64 -7.85
CA MET A 415 -6.73 17.85 -6.80
C MET A 415 -8.15 17.59 -7.28
N PHE A 416 -8.40 17.75 -8.58
CA PHE A 416 -9.70 17.48 -9.20
C PHE A 416 -9.81 16.06 -9.77
N ALA A 417 -8.77 15.22 -9.62
CA ALA A 417 -8.63 13.94 -10.30
C ALA A 417 -8.82 14.04 -11.83
N GLU A 418 -8.60 15.22 -12.40
CA GLU A 418 -8.74 15.48 -13.83
C GLU A 418 -7.45 15.09 -14.56
N LYS A 419 -7.62 14.39 -15.68
CA LYS A 419 -6.54 13.96 -16.58
C LYS A 419 -6.84 14.47 -17.97
N PRO A 420 -6.66 15.78 -18.21
CA PRO A 420 -6.88 16.36 -19.52
C PRO A 420 -6.00 15.66 -20.55
N SER A 421 -6.57 15.39 -21.73
CA SER A 421 -5.86 14.75 -22.85
C SER A 421 -4.64 15.54 -23.26
N TRP A 422 -4.70 16.86 -23.19
CA TRP A 422 -3.62 17.76 -23.60
C TRP A 422 -3.32 18.78 -22.53
N VAL A 423 -2.02 18.96 -22.27
CA VAL A 423 -1.52 19.92 -21.30
C VAL A 423 -0.32 20.66 -21.84
N VAL A 424 -0.17 21.90 -21.38
CA VAL A 424 1.01 22.72 -21.58
C VAL A 424 1.71 22.92 -20.24
N PHE A 425 3.04 22.96 -20.23
CA PHE A 425 3.83 23.04 -19.01
C PHE A 425 4.94 24.10 -19.12
N SER A 426 5.44 24.58 -17.98
CA SER A 426 6.52 25.58 -17.96
C SER A 426 7.91 24.96 -17.99
N GLU A 427 8.12 23.89 -17.22
CA GLU A 427 9.43 23.32 -16.92
C GLU A 427 9.32 21.80 -16.74
N LEU A 428 10.40 21.10 -17.07
CA LEU A 428 10.62 19.69 -16.71
C LEU A 428 11.48 19.62 -15.45
N LEU A 429 10.96 18.94 -14.42
CA LEU A 429 11.69 18.66 -13.20
C LEU A 429 12.17 17.21 -13.20
N SER A 430 13.45 17.00 -13.45
CA SER A 430 14.08 15.68 -13.35
C SER A 430 14.59 15.44 -11.92
N THR A 431 14.10 14.36 -11.29
CA THR A 431 14.55 13.90 -9.97
C THR A 431 14.86 12.41 -10.00
N ALA A 432 14.16 11.59 -9.20
CA ALA A 432 14.12 10.13 -9.42
C ALA A 432 13.12 9.74 -10.52
N TYR A 433 12.16 10.64 -10.77
CA TYR A 433 11.23 10.60 -11.89
C TYR A 433 11.19 11.98 -12.51
N ASP A 434 10.81 12.02 -13.78
CA ASP A 434 10.58 13.27 -14.49
C ASP A 434 9.14 13.74 -14.26
N TYR A 435 9.00 15.04 -14.00
CA TYR A 435 7.71 15.68 -13.74
C TYR A 435 7.48 16.91 -14.60
N LEU A 436 6.24 17.07 -15.08
CA LEU A 436 5.73 18.31 -15.67
C LEU A 436 5.38 19.31 -14.56
N VAL A 437 5.89 20.54 -14.64
CA VAL A 437 5.71 21.60 -13.63
C VAL A 437 4.99 22.82 -14.20
N CYS A 438 4.09 23.40 -13.38
CA CYS A 438 3.19 24.50 -13.73
C CYS A 438 2.34 24.14 -14.96
N VAL A 439 1.46 23.16 -14.79
CA VAL A 439 0.73 22.52 -15.88
C VAL A 439 -0.63 23.18 -16.06
N THR A 440 -1.02 23.43 -17.31
CA THR A 440 -2.32 24.01 -17.69
C THR A 440 -2.97 23.13 -18.76
N ALA A 441 -4.24 22.79 -18.55
CA ALA A 441 -5.04 22.00 -19.48
C ALA A 441 -5.49 22.86 -20.66
N PHE A 442 -5.52 22.28 -21.86
CA PHE A 442 -6.08 22.95 -23.04
C PHE A 442 -6.81 21.96 -23.95
N ASP A 443 -7.66 22.53 -24.81
CA ASP A 443 -8.53 21.75 -25.70
C ASP A 443 -7.83 21.47 -27.03
N PHE A 444 -7.98 20.25 -27.57
CA PHE A 444 -7.35 19.80 -28.82
C PHE A 444 -7.59 20.76 -30.00
N GLU A 445 -8.78 21.38 -30.06
CA GLU A 445 -9.16 22.39 -31.06
C GLU A 445 -8.20 23.59 -31.12
N SER A 446 -7.41 23.82 -30.07
CA SER A 446 -6.41 24.89 -30.05
C SER A 446 -5.22 24.60 -30.98
N LEU A 447 -4.80 23.34 -31.12
CA LEU A 447 -3.58 22.96 -31.86
C LEU A 447 -3.66 23.27 -33.37
N PRO A 448 -4.75 22.93 -34.09
CA PRO A 448 -4.87 23.27 -35.50
C PRO A 448 -4.94 24.78 -35.76
N THR A 449 -5.27 25.59 -34.75
CA THR A 449 -5.40 27.04 -34.88
C THR A 449 -4.12 27.81 -34.60
N LEU A 450 -3.02 27.12 -34.29
CA LEU A 450 -1.72 27.74 -34.05
C LEU A 450 -1.06 28.15 -35.36
N ASP A 451 -0.47 29.35 -35.36
CA ASP A 451 0.32 29.89 -36.46
C ASP A 451 1.63 30.49 -35.90
N PRO A 452 2.80 29.96 -36.30
CA PRO A 452 3.03 28.80 -37.18
C PRO A 452 2.52 27.44 -36.62
N PRO A 453 2.24 26.45 -37.47
CA PRO A 453 1.80 25.12 -37.02
C PRO A 453 2.88 24.42 -36.17
N PRO A 454 2.50 23.60 -35.16
CA PRO A 454 3.44 22.90 -34.29
C PRO A 454 4.42 22.01 -35.08
N LEU A 455 5.64 21.87 -34.57
CA LEU A 455 6.70 21.03 -35.19
C LEU A 455 6.47 19.52 -35.01
N PHE A 456 5.45 19.12 -34.26
CA PHE A 456 5.09 17.74 -33.98
C PHE A 456 3.72 17.38 -34.59
N ASP A 457 3.55 16.12 -34.95
CA ASP A 457 2.30 15.59 -35.49
C ASP A 457 1.35 15.17 -34.36
N PHE A 458 0.46 16.09 -33.98
CA PHE A 458 -0.54 15.86 -32.94
C PHE A 458 -1.65 14.88 -33.34
N HIS A 459 -1.88 14.63 -34.64
CA HIS A 459 -2.85 13.63 -35.09
C HIS A 459 -2.30 12.22 -34.89
N ASN A 460 -1.03 11.99 -35.25
CA ASN A 460 -0.35 10.72 -35.00
C ASN A 460 -0.29 10.41 -33.50
N MET A 461 -0.04 11.42 -32.66
CA MET A 461 -0.05 11.24 -31.20
C MET A 461 -1.41 10.74 -30.67
N GLU A 462 -2.54 11.33 -31.09
CA GLU A 462 -3.87 10.84 -30.69
C GLU A 462 -4.12 9.40 -31.16
N CYS A 463 -3.65 9.02 -32.34
CA CYS A 463 -3.74 7.62 -32.81
C CYS A 463 -2.95 6.64 -31.94
N GLN A 464 -1.85 7.09 -31.32
CA GLN A 464 -0.98 6.28 -30.46
C GLN A 464 -1.41 6.26 -28.99
N LYS A 465 -2.50 6.94 -28.64
CA LYS A 465 -3.05 6.98 -27.29
C LYS A 465 -3.54 5.60 -26.86
N LEU A 466 -3.18 5.19 -25.64
CA LEU A 466 -3.65 3.95 -25.06
C LEU A 466 -5.15 4.06 -24.74
N GLN A 467 -5.89 3.03 -25.09
CA GLN A 467 -7.27 2.84 -24.72
C GLN A 467 -7.36 1.94 -23.50
N SER A 468 -8.41 2.13 -22.70
CA SER A 468 -8.72 1.25 -21.58
C SER A 468 -9.87 0.31 -21.94
N LYS A 469 -9.70 -0.99 -21.78
CA LYS A 469 -10.78 -1.98 -21.91
C LYS A 469 -10.97 -2.72 -20.59
N LYS A 470 -12.21 -2.78 -20.11
CA LYS A 470 -12.57 -3.52 -18.89
C LYS A 470 -13.01 -4.93 -19.26
N VAL A 471 -12.46 -5.91 -18.56
CA VAL A 471 -12.90 -7.31 -18.62
C VAL A 471 -13.50 -7.66 -17.27
N THR A 472 -14.68 -8.27 -17.28
CA THR A 472 -15.47 -8.61 -16.08
C THR A 472 -15.98 -10.05 -16.18
N GLY A 473 -16.66 -10.54 -15.13
CA GLY A 473 -17.18 -11.92 -15.09
C GLY A 473 -16.29 -12.91 -14.33
N PHE A 474 -15.48 -12.41 -13.40
CA PHE A 474 -14.58 -13.21 -12.56
C PHE A 474 -15.07 -13.26 -11.12
N GLY A 475 -14.74 -14.32 -10.39
CA GLY A 475 -14.90 -14.37 -8.93
C GLY A 475 -13.62 -13.95 -8.21
N MET A 476 -13.76 -13.44 -6.98
CA MET A 476 -12.62 -12.99 -6.16
C MET A 476 -11.50 -14.04 -6.04
N LEU A 477 -11.83 -15.32 -5.91
CA LEU A 477 -10.84 -16.40 -5.79
C LEU A 477 -10.00 -16.57 -7.07
N LEU A 478 -10.66 -16.50 -8.24
CA LEU A 478 -10.00 -16.58 -9.54
C LEU A 478 -9.05 -15.41 -9.75
N LEU A 479 -9.49 -14.19 -9.42
CA LEU A 479 -8.65 -13.00 -9.54
C LEU A 479 -7.45 -13.03 -8.60
N LYS A 480 -7.62 -13.49 -7.35
CA LYS A 480 -6.48 -13.64 -6.42
C LYS A 480 -5.43 -14.61 -6.96
N ARG A 481 -5.85 -15.70 -7.61
CA ARG A 481 -4.94 -16.67 -8.24
C ARG A 481 -4.27 -16.11 -9.50
N PHE A 482 -5.05 -15.42 -10.33
CA PHE A 482 -4.55 -14.67 -11.48
C PHE A 482 -3.50 -13.64 -11.08
N CYS A 483 -3.69 -12.93 -9.96
CA CYS A 483 -2.71 -11.98 -9.47
C CYS A 483 -1.40 -12.67 -9.02
N GLY A 484 -1.53 -13.82 -8.36
CA GLY A 484 -0.40 -14.50 -7.72
C GLY A 484 0.07 -13.76 -6.45
N LYS A 485 1.12 -14.29 -5.81
CA LYS A 485 1.69 -13.65 -4.61
C LYS A 485 2.40 -12.36 -5.02
N TYR A 486 2.13 -11.26 -4.32
CA TYR A 486 2.72 -9.94 -4.61
C TYR A 486 2.56 -9.47 -6.07
N ASN A 487 1.46 -9.88 -6.74
CA ASN A 487 1.19 -9.59 -8.16
C ASN A 487 2.24 -10.16 -9.15
N SER A 488 3.01 -11.17 -8.76
CA SER A 488 4.05 -11.77 -9.60
C SER A 488 3.52 -12.27 -10.94
N ASN A 489 2.33 -12.90 -10.95
CA ASN A 489 1.73 -13.44 -12.17
C ASN A 489 1.29 -12.31 -13.11
N VAL A 490 0.67 -11.24 -12.57
CA VAL A 490 0.31 -10.07 -13.38
C VAL A 490 1.55 -9.46 -14.02
N GLN A 491 2.63 -9.30 -13.26
CA GLN A 491 3.88 -8.73 -13.79
C GLN A 491 4.48 -9.59 -14.92
N SER A 492 4.45 -10.91 -14.79
CA SER A 492 4.90 -11.82 -15.86
C SER A 492 4.02 -11.70 -17.11
N ILE A 493 2.69 -11.63 -16.93
CA ILE A 493 1.74 -11.46 -18.04
C ILE A 493 1.96 -10.10 -18.72
N VAL A 494 2.15 -9.01 -17.96
CA VAL A 494 2.46 -7.69 -18.51
C VAL A 494 3.74 -7.74 -19.36
N LYS A 495 4.82 -8.32 -18.85
CA LYS A 495 6.08 -8.46 -19.61
C LYS A 495 5.92 -9.29 -20.89
N CYS A 496 5.18 -10.40 -20.79
CA CYS A 496 4.86 -11.24 -21.95
C CYS A 496 4.05 -10.47 -22.99
N SER A 497 3.04 -9.72 -22.57
CA SER A 497 2.22 -8.87 -23.45
C SER A 497 3.02 -7.74 -24.08
N GLN A 498 3.89 -7.07 -23.33
CA GLN A 498 4.78 -6.02 -23.83
C GLN A 498 5.71 -6.57 -24.92
N HIS A 499 6.32 -7.74 -24.70
CA HIS A 499 7.16 -8.40 -25.70
C HIS A 499 6.36 -8.84 -26.93
N ALA A 500 5.20 -9.48 -26.73
CA ALA A 500 4.37 -9.97 -27.83
C ALA A 500 3.85 -8.82 -28.72
N CYS A 501 3.51 -7.68 -28.15
CA CYS A 501 2.99 -6.52 -28.87
C CYS A 501 4.08 -5.52 -29.28
N SER A 502 5.35 -5.72 -28.86
CA SER A 502 6.45 -4.77 -29.06
C SER A 502 6.11 -3.34 -28.59
N ASP A 503 5.34 -3.23 -27.50
CA ASP A 503 4.94 -1.95 -26.89
C ASP A 503 5.11 -2.01 -25.38
N GLU A 504 6.12 -1.32 -24.86
CA GLU A 504 6.44 -1.26 -23.42
C GLU A 504 5.38 -0.52 -22.59
N ARG A 505 4.47 0.23 -23.25
CA ARG A 505 3.45 1.05 -22.56
C ARG A 505 2.22 0.24 -22.16
N ILE A 506 2.13 -1.03 -22.55
CA ILE A 506 1.02 -1.91 -22.21
C ILE A 506 0.92 -2.09 -20.70
N GLY A 507 -0.31 -1.97 -20.19
CA GLY A 507 -0.63 -2.09 -18.78
C GLY A 507 -1.79 -3.06 -18.51
N ILE A 508 -1.72 -3.73 -17.36
CA ILE A 508 -2.81 -4.58 -16.84
C ILE A 508 -2.97 -4.21 -15.36
N GLU A 509 -4.16 -3.75 -14.98
CA GLU A 509 -4.52 -3.45 -13.60
C GLU A 509 -5.66 -4.37 -13.17
N VAL A 510 -5.55 -4.96 -11.97
CA VAL A 510 -6.56 -5.87 -11.44
C VAL A 510 -7.19 -5.25 -10.20
N ASN A 511 -8.51 -5.08 -10.25
CA ASN A 511 -9.30 -4.67 -9.10
C ASN A 511 -10.08 -5.87 -8.54
N VAL A 512 -9.53 -6.46 -7.48
CA VAL A 512 -10.12 -7.66 -6.84
C VAL A 512 -11.45 -7.35 -6.17
N ASP A 513 -11.63 -6.14 -5.62
CA ASP A 513 -12.85 -5.76 -4.92
C ASP A 513 -14.03 -5.54 -5.89
N GLN A 514 -13.73 -5.00 -7.08
CA GLN A 514 -14.73 -4.79 -8.13
C GLN A 514 -14.89 -5.99 -9.07
N ASN A 515 -14.05 -7.03 -8.92
CA ASN A 515 -13.96 -8.17 -9.83
C ASN A 515 -13.67 -7.80 -11.29
N GLU A 516 -12.81 -6.80 -11.51
CA GLU A 516 -12.48 -6.28 -12.85
C GLU A 516 -10.99 -6.40 -13.16
N ILE A 517 -10.67 -6.65 -14.44
CA ILE A 517 -9.33 -6.48 -15.00
C ILE A 517 -9.41 -5.34 -16.01
N GLN A 518 -8.60 -4.30 -15.82
CA GLN A 518 -8.42 -3.20 -16.76
C GLN A 518 -7.18 -3.42 -17.61
N LEU A 519 -7.36 -3.33 -18.92
CA LEU A 519 -6.34 -3.50 -19.95
C LEU A 519 -6.04 -2.16 -20.60
N PHE A 520 -4.76 -1.84 -20.78
CA PHE A 520 -4.30 -0.61 -21.41
C PHE A 520 -3.38 -0.94 -22.59
N ALA A 521 -3.81 -0.60 -23.80
CA ALA A 521 -3.07 -0.83 -25.05
C ALA A 521 -3.54 0.15 -26.14
N THR A 522 -2.77 0.31 -27.21
CA THR A 522 -3.26 0.97 -28.43
C THR A 522 -4.41 0.18 -29.04
N SER A 523 -5.23 0.82 -29.88
CA SER A 523 -6.34 0.17 -30.58
C SER A 523 -5.87 -1.07 -31.37
N GLU A 524 -4.71 -0.99 -32.01
CA GLU A 524 -4.11 -2.08 -32.79
C GLU A 524 -3.73 -3.30 -31.93
N ASN A 525 -3.26 -3.06 -30.70
CA ASN A 525 -2.77 -4.13 -29.82
C ASN A 525 -3.83 -4.63 -28.83
N MET A 526 -4.99 -3.99 -28.73
CA MET A 526 -6.01 -4.30 -27.72
C MET A 526 -6.57 -5.72 -27.85
N ASP A 527 -6.87 -6.17 -29.06
CA ASP A 527 -7.42 -7.52 -29.27
C ASP A 527 -6.39 -8.61 -28.95
N LYS A 528 -5.12 -8.35 -29.28
CA LYS A 528 -3.99 -9.23 -28.94
C LYS A 528 -3.79 -9.32 -27.42
N LEU A 529 -3.85 -8.18 -26.72
CA LEU A 529 -3.77 -8.14 -25.26
C LEU A 529 -4.94 -8.88 -24.60
N CYS A 530 -6.18 -8.69 -25.11
CA CYS A 530 -7.34 -9.42 -24.63
C CYS A 530 -7.15 -10.93 -24.74
N SER A 531 -6.69 -11.43 -25.90
CA SER A 531 -6.44 -12.86 -26.10
C SER A 531 -5.45 -13.44 -25.09
N ILE A 532 -4.35 -12.74 -24.82
CA ILE A 532 -3.32 -13.20 -23.86
C ILE A 532 -3.90 -13.28 -22.45
N VAL A 533 -4.68 -12.27 -22.04
CA VAL A 533 -5.28 -12.22 -20.71
C VAL A 533 -6.40 -13.25 -20.58
N GLU A 534 -7.23 -13.44 -21.60
CA GLU A 534 -8.27 -14.47 -21.61
C GLU A 534 -7.70 -15.88 -21.49
N GLU A 535 -6.60 -16.18 -22.20
CA GLU A 535 -5.89 -17.45 -22.09
C GLU A 535 -5.31 -17.67 -20.68
N ALA A 536 -4.68 -16.64 -20.11
CA ALA A 536 -4.14 -16.71 -18.76
C ALA A 536 -5.24 -16.88 -17.69
N VAL A 537 -6.39 -16.24 -17.85
CA VAL A 537 -7.54 -16.41 -16.95
C VAL A 537 -8.16 -17.80 -17.09
N GLU A 538 -8.31 -18.32 -18.32
CA GLU A 538 -8.87 -19.65 -18.56
C GLU A 538 -7.97 -20.74 -17.98
N TYR A 539 -6.65 -20.58 -18.05
CA TYR A 539 -5.70 -21.46 -17.39
C TYR A 539 -5.94 -21.53 -15.87
N GLU A 540 -6.01 -20.39 -15.18
CA GLU A 540 -6.26 -20.37 -13.73
C GLU A 540 -7.65 -20.87 -13.36
N ARG A 541 -8.66 -20.63 -14.23
CA ARG A 541 -10.02 -21.14 -14.07
C ARG A 541 -10.04 -22.67 -14.14
N ARG A 542 -9.33 -23.26 -15.10
CA ARG A 542 -9.18 -24.71 -15.24
C ARG A 542 -8.45 -25.30 -14.04
N ALA A 543 -7.35 -24.67 -13.61
CA ALA A 543 -6.60 -25.11 -12.44
C ALA A 543 -7.45 -25.13 -11.17
N LEU A 544 -8.26 -24.10 -10.94
CA LEU A 544 -9.19 -24.04 -9.79
C LEU A 544 -10.29 -25.11 -9.84
N ARG A 545 -10.85 -25.39 -11.03
CA ARG A 545 -11.88 -26.43 -11.18
C ARG A 545 -11.34 -27.84 -10.93
N ASN A 546 -10.08 -28.07 -11.28
CA ASN A 546 -9.44 -29.37 -11.20
C ASN A 546 -8.72 -29.60 -9.88
N GLU A 547 -8.61 -28.58 -9.02
CA GLU A 547 -7.94 -28.66 -7.74
C GLU A 547 -8.62 -29.70 -6.84
N CYS A 548 -7.83 -30.65 -6.32
CA CYS A 548 -8.29 -31.67 -5.41
C CYS A 548 -7.38 -31.78 -4.19
N MET A 549 -7.97 -32.19 -3.07
CA MET A 549 -7.28 -32.49 -1.82
C MET A 549 -7.14 -33.99 -1.66
N GLU A 550 -5.90 -34.44 -1.43
CA GLU A 550 -5.61 -35.83 -1.10
C GLU A 550 -5.83 -36.08 0.40
N ARG A 551 -6.72 -37.01 0.75
CA ARG A 551 -7.04 -37.37 2.15
C ARG A 551 -6.91 -38.87 2.38
N ARG A 552 -6.25 -39.26 3.46
CA ARG A 552 -6.17 -40.66 3.91
C ARG A 552 -7.45 -41.06 4.61
N LEU A 553 -8.04 -42.16 4.18
CA LEU A 553 -9.26 -42.70 4.78
C LEU A 553 -8.96 -43.48 6.07
N TYR A 554 -7.74 -44.00 6.26
CA TYR A 554 -7.33 -44.78 7.43
C TYR A 554 -5.90 -44.50 7.89
N HIS A 555 -5.69 -44.43 9.21
CA HIS A 555 -4.40 -44.07 9.86
C HIS A 555 -3.86 -45.14 10.81
N GLY A 556 -4.37 -46.38 10.77
CA GLY A 556 -3.88 -47.47 11.62
C GLY A 556 -2.53 -48.01 11.18
N VAL A 557 -1.71 -48.44 12.15
CA VAL A 557 -0.39 -49.04 11.87
C VAL A 557 -0.59 -50.45 11.30
N GLY A 558 -0.18 -50.67 10.05
CA GLY A 558 -0.04 -52.01 9.47
C GLY A 558 -0.73 -52.28 8.13
N PHE A 559 -1.55 -51.37 7.59
CA PHE A 559 -2.14 -51.52 6.26
C PHE A 559 -1.92 -50.29 5.40
N SER A 560 -1.69 -50.50 4.11
CA SER A 560 -1.58 -49.44 3.10
C SER A 560 -2.78 -48.51 3.18
N SER A 561 -2.52 -47.22 3.39
CA SER A 561 -3.56 -46.21 3.54
C SER A 561 -4.33 -46.06 2.23
N SER A 562 -5.63 -46.37 2.25
CA SER A 562 -6.56 -45.96 1.20
C SER A 562 -6.65 -44.43 1.15
N VAL A 563 -6.66 -43.88 -0.05
CA VAL A 563 -6.59 -42.43 -0.30
C VAL A 563 -7.79 -42.00 -1.13
N ALA A 564 -8.41 -40.88 -0.78
CA ALA A 564 -9.42 -40.22 -1.59
C ALA A 564 -8.92 -38.88 -2.11
N LEU A 565 -9.18 -38.57 -3.38
CA LEU A 565 -9.06 -37.23 -3.95
C LEU A 565 -10.42 -36.54 -3.89
N LEU A 566 -10.49 -35.44 -3.15
CA LEU A 566 -11.69 -34.64 -2.96
C LEU A 566 -11.57 -33.35 -3.79
N GLY A 567 -12.43 -33.18 -4.79
CA GLY A 567 -12.53 -31.97 -5.59
C GLY A 567 -13.45 -30.91 -4.98
N ALA A 568 -13.77 -29.87 -5.75
CA ALA A 568 -14.66 -28.79 -5.33
C ALA A 568 -16.01 -29.30 -4.79
N GLY A 569 -16.46 -28.75 -3.65
CA GLY A 569 -17.68 -29.21 -2.97
C GLY A 569 -17.56 -30.60 -2.35
N ALA A 570 -16.33 -31.03 -2.05
CA ALA A 570 -15.97 -32.35 -1.52
C ALA A 570 -16.40 -33.52 -2.42
N GLU A 571 -16.52 -33.27 -3.74
CA GLU A 571 -16.79 -34.31 -4.74
C GLU A 571 -15.66 -35.34 -4.74
N ILE A 572 -15.98 -36.62 -4.55
CA ILE A 572 -14.98 -37.69 -4.60
C ILE A 572 -14.58 -37.89 -6.07
N LYS A 573 -13.39 -37.42 -6.43
CA LYS A 573 -12.84 -37.52 -7.79
C LYS A 573 -12.17 -38.87 -8.05
N HIS A 574 -11.52 -39.45 -7.04
CA HIS A 574 -10.89 -40.76 -7.11
C HIS A 574 -10.76 -41.38 -5.72
N VAL A 575 -10.85 -42.71 -5.63
CA VAL A 575 -10.53 -43.47 -4.41
C VAL A 575 -9.51 -44.55 -4.79
N GLU A 576 -8.32 -44.45 -4.23
CA GLU A 576 -7.24 -45.40 -4.46
C GLU A 576 -7.17 -46.42 -3.33
N LEU A 577 -7.38 -47.69 -3.68
CA LEU A 577 -7.38 -48.83 -2.77
C LEU A 577 -6.19 -49.78 -3.01
N GLU A 578 -5.52 -49.69 -4.17
CA GLU A 578 -4.60 -50.73 -4.69
C GLU A 578 -3.11 -50.38 -4.53
N LYS A 579 -2.77 -49.48 -3.58
CA LYS A 579 -1.39 -49.06 -3.26
C LYS A 579 -0.65 -48.32 -4.40
N ARG A 580 -1.33 -47.84 -5.44
CA ARG A 580 -0.70 -47.00 -6.48
C ARG A 580 -0.50 -45.57 -5.98
N SER A 581 0.53 -44.89 -6.47
CA SER A 581 0.74 -43.48 -6.14
C SER A 581 -0.02 -42.59 -7.10
N LEU A 582 -0.80 -41.66 -6.54
CA LEU A 582 -1.41 -40.55 -7.29
C LEU A 582 -0.46 -39.36 -7.45
N THR A 583 0.64 -39.40 -6.70
CA THR A 583 1.49 -38.25 -6.42
C THR A 583 2.94 -38.56 -6.74
N VAL A 584 3.59 -37.65 -7.46
CA VAL A 584 5.00 -37.74 -7.87
C VAL A 584 5.80 -36.58 -7.28
N ASP A 585 7.02 -36.84 -6.86
CA ASP A 585 7.99 -35.83 -6.46
C ASP A 585 8.91 -35.51 -7.65
N ILE A 586 9.11 -34.23 -7.90
CA ILE A 586 9.87 -33.71 -9.04
C ILE A 586 11.10 -32.97 -8.54
N PHE A 587 12.24 -33.29 -9.14
CA PHE A 587 13.55 -32.70 -8.84
C PHE A 587 14.09 -31.96 -10.08
N LEU A 588 14.41 -30.68 -9.91
CA LEU A 588 14.91 -29.77 -10.95
C LEU A 588 15.82 -28.71 -10.33
N SER A 589 16.81 -28.25 -11.12
CA SER A 589 17.61 -27.07 -10.77
C SER A 589 16.75 -25.80 -10.84
N LYS A 590 16.76 -24.99 -9.77
CA LYS A 590 15.79 -23.89 -9.57
C LYS A 590 15.97 -22.68 -10.50
N ASP A 591 17.09 -22.57 -11.22
CA ASP A 591 17.51 -21.31 -11.84
C ASP A 591 17.14 -21.14 -13.33
N LEU A 592 16.50 -22.12 -13.98
CA LEU A 592 16.35 -22.12 -15.45
C LEU A 592 14.94 -22.41 -16.01
N VAL A 593 13.92 -22.69 -15.20
CA VAL A 593 12.67 -23.28 -15.71
C VAL A 593 11.42 -22.48 -15.30
N ASP A 594 10.58 -22.13 -16.28
CA ASP A 594 9.24 -21.56 -16.03
C ASP A 594 8.30 -22.66 -15.48
N ASP A 595 7.83 -22.45 -14.26
CA ASP A 595 6.92 -23.34 -13.56
C ASP A 595 5.64 -23.65 -14.34
N LYS A 596 5.10 -22.69 -15.10
CA LYS A 596 3.87 -22.90 -15.89
C LYS A 596 4.14 -23.75 -17.13
N GLU A 597 5.27 -23.56 -17.79
CA GLU A 597 5.67 -24.39 -18.93
C GLU A 597 5.88 -25.84 -18.51
N LEU A 598 6.51 -26.08 -17.35
CA LEU A 598 6.69 -27.43 -16.81
C LEU A 598 5.35 -28.13 -16.55
N LEU A 599 4.40 -27.45 -15.92
CA LEU A 599 3.07 -28.02 -15.64
C LEU A 599 2.31 -28.33 -16.93
N MET A 600 2.35 -27.44 -17.93
CA MET A 600 1.71 -27.68 -19.24
C MET A 600 2.37 -28.84 -19.99
N PHE A 601 3.70 -28.94 -19.94
CA PHE A 601 4.43 -30.07 -20.51
C PHE A 601 4.01 -31.40 -19.90
N LEU A 602 3.85 -31.45 -18.57
CA LEU A 602 3.45 -32.67 -17.86
C LEU A 602 2.00 -33.04 -18.16
N GLU A 603 1.05 -32.11 -18.17
CA GLU A 603 -0.36 -32.41 -18.52
C GLU A 603 -0.47 -32.94 -19.95
N LYS A 604 0.25 -32.32 -20.89
CA LYS A 604 0.25 -32.73 -22.30
C LYS A 604 0.86 -34.12 -22.49
N SER A 605 2.01 -34.37 -21.87
CA SER A 605 2.77 -35.62 -22.03
C SER A 605 2.13 -36.81 -21.31
N THR A 606 1.44 -36.57 -20.19
CA THR A 606 0.76 -37.64 -19.42
C THR A 606 -0.68 -37.90 -19.90
N CYS A 607 -1.25 -36.96 -20.67
CA CYS A 607 -2.70 -36.87 -20.91
C CYS A 607 -3.53 -36.93 -19.61
N GLY A 608 -2.94 -36.46 -18.51
CA GLY A 608 -3.49 -36.49 -17.17
C GLY A 608 -3.80 -35.08 -16.68
N THR A 609 -4.85 -34.95 -15.89
CA THR A 609 -5.20 -33.69 -15.22
C THR A 609 -4.40 -33.57 -13.93
N ILE A 610 -3.69 -32.46 -13.75
CA ILE A 610 -3.03 -32.14 -12.48
C ILE A 610 -4.08 -31.60 -11.49
N CYS A 611 -4.10 -32.19 -10.30
CA CYS A 611 -5.05 -31.90 -9.24
C CYS A 611 -4.45 -31.13 -8.07
N SER A 612 -3.15 -31.26 -7.81
CA SER A 612 -2.47 -30.50 -6.76
C SER A 612 -1.01 -30.32 -7.10
N VAL A 613 -0.45 -29.16 -6.71
CA VAL A 613 0.98 -28.83 -6.86
C VAL A 613 1.47 -28.22 -5.55
N GLN A 614 2.43 -28.87 -4.91
CA GLN A 614 3.10 -28.36 -3.71
C GLN A 614 4.57 -28.06 -4.05
N LYS A 615 5.00 -26.81 -3.89
CA LYS A 615 6.40 -26.41 -4.11
C LYS A 615 7.16 -26.35 -2.79
N PHE A 616 8.41 -26.83 -2.80
CA PHE A 616 9.28 -26.80 -1.63
C PHE A 616 10.27 -25.63 -1.72
N TYR A 617 10.06 -24.60 -0.89
CA TYR A 617 11.01 -23.51 -0.69
C TYR A 617 11.96 -23.90 0.45
N GLY A 618 13.25 -24.04 0.17
CA GLY A 618 14.19 -24.80 0.99
C GLY A 618 14.27 -24.36 2.46
N SER A 619 14.09 -25.32 3.36
CA SER A 619 14.62 -25.31 4.72
C SER A 619 16.01 -25.96 4.75
N GLN A 620 16.90 -25.48 5.61
CA GLN A 620 18.32 -25.86 5.70
C GLN A 620 18.60 -27.29 6.17
N GLU A 621 18.11 -28.31 5.48
CA GLU A 621 18.55 -29.70 5.66
C GLU A 621 19.24 -30.21 4.39
N ALA A 622 20.39 -30.85 4.58
CA ALA A 622 21.44 -31.02 3.58
C ALA A 622 21.13 -32.00 2.42
N ASP A 623 19.94 -32.59 2.36
CA ASP A 623 19.55 -33.61 1.35
C ASP A 623 18.45 -33.11 0.37
N ASP A 624 17.85 -31.94 0.63
CA ASP A 624 16.68 -31.40 -0.11
C ASP A 624 17.03 -30.38 -1.21
N GLN A 625 18.32 -30.18 -1.51
CA GLN A 625 18.79 -29.08 -2.37
C GLN A 625 18.33 -29.14 -3.84
N GLN A 626 17.71 -30.23 -4.29
CA GLN A 626 17.25 -30.41 -5.68
C GLN A 626 15.74 -30.66 -5.84
N LYS A 627 14.96 -30.66 -4.76
CA LYS A 627 13.51 -30.92 -4.85
C LYS A 627 12.77 -29.66 -5.29
N TRP A 628 12.12 -29.71 -6.45
CA TRP A 628 11.30 -28.60 -6.97
C TRP A 628 9.91 -28.60 -6.32
N GLY A 629 9.25 -29.75 -6.31
CA GLY A 629 7.87 -29.85 -5.84
C GLY A 629 7.29 -31.24 -5.95
N ARG A 630 6.02 -31.34 -5.59
CA ARG A 630 5.19 -32.54 -5.60
C ARG A 630 3.93 -32.27 -6.42
N ILE A 631 3.58 -33.19 -7.31
CA ILE A 631 2.41 -33.09 -8.18
C ILE A 631 1.49 -34.29 -7.96
N THR A 632 0.22 -34.02 -7.75
CA THR A 632 -0.84 -35.03 -7.65
C THR A 632 -1.67 -35.01 -8.92
N PHE A 633 -1.88 -36.17 -9.53
CA PHE A 633 -2.72 -36.36 -10.71
C PHE A 633 -4.08 -36.94 -10.35
N LEU A 634 -5.07 -36.71 -11.21
CA LEU A 634 -6.41 -37.26 -11.07
C LEU A 634 -6.43 -38.80 -11.09
N SER A 635 -5.52 -39.42 -11.84
CA SER A 635 -5.46 -40.88 -11.99
C SER A 635 -4.05 -41.42 -11.71
N PRO A 636 -3.94 -42.63 -11.14
CA PRO A 636 -2.64 -43.25 -10.88
C PRO A 636 -1.90 -43.56 -12.19
N LEU A 637 -2.63 -43.85 -13.28
CA LEU A 637 -2.05 -44.04 -14.62
C LEU A 637 -1.34 -42.78 -15.14
N ALA A 638 -1.87 -41.59 -14.84
CA ALA A 638 -1.21 -40.34 -15.22
C ALA A 638 0.07 -40.11 -14.41
N ALA A 639 0.06 -40.44 -13.12
CA ALA A 639 1.25 -40.39 -12.27
C ALA A 639 2.34 -41.40 -12.73
N GLU A 640 1.94 -42.61 -13.14
CA GLU A 640 2.84 -43.61 -13.73
C GLU A 640 3.45 -43.10 -15.04
N LYS A 641 2.63 -42.53 -15.94
CA LYS A 641 3.12 -41.89 -17.16
C LYS A 641 4.06 -40.72 -16.88
N ALA A 642 3.83 -39.95 -15.82
CA ALA A 642 4.73 -38.87 -15.42
C ALA A 642 6.10 -39.43 -14.99
N CYS A 643 6.13 -40.56 -14.29
CA CYS A 643 7.39 -41.23 -13.92
C CYS A 643 8.16 -41.77 -15.14
N LEU A 644 7.48 -42.07 -16.26
CA LEU A 644 8.16 -42.45 -17.51
C LEU A 644 8.91 -41.29 -18.18
N LEU A 645 8.69 -40.05 -17.72
CA LEU A 645 9.41 -38.86 -18.18
C LEU A 645 10.69 -38.60 -17.37
N ASP A 646 11.06 -39.51 -16.46
CA ASP A 646 12.34 -39.49 -15.76
C ASP A 646 13.50 -39.57 -16.77
N GLY A 647 14.45 -38.64 -16.66
CA GLY A 647 15.59 -38.50 -17.57
C GLY A 647 15.32 -37.73 -18.87
N VAL A 648 14.13 -37.16 -19.05
CA VAL A 648 13.82 -36.28 -20.20
C VAL A 648 14.40 -34.87 -19.97
N GLU A 649 15.02 -34.31 -21.01
CA GLU A 649 15.55 -32.94 -20.96
C GLU A 649 14.43 -31.91 -21.10
N PHE A 650 14.36 -30.96 -20.16
CA PHE A 650 13.41 -29.85 -20.16
C PHE A 650 14.09 -28.58 -19.67
N GLY A 651 14.04 -27.50 -20.47
CA GLY A 651 14.67 -26.21 -20.12
C GLY A 651 16.18 -26.30 -19.87
N GLY A 652 16.89 -27.21 -20.55
CA GLY A 652 18.32 -27.43 -20.38
C GLY A 652 18.71 -28.19 -19.09
N SER A 653 17.74 -28.78 -18.38
CA SER A 653 17.96 -29.63 -17.21
C SER A 653 17.28 -30.99 -17.39
N MET A 654 17.87 -32.04 -16.83
CA MET A 654 17.26 -33.38 -16.83
C MET A 654 16.20 -33.48 -15.74
N LEU A 655 14.98 -33.86 -16.11
CA LEU A 655 13.89 -34.11 -15.18
C LEU A 655 14.18 -35.37 -14.37
N LYS A 656 14.10 -35.29 -13.04
CA LYS A 656 14.04 -36.48 -12.18
C LYS A 656 12.68 -36.56 -11.51
N ILE A 657 11.90 -37.60 -11.83
CA ILE A 657 10.51 -37.76 -11.39
C ILE A 657 10.35 -39.12 -10.72
N VAL A 658 9.99 -39.12 -9.44
CA VAL A 658 9.84 -40.35 -8.65
C VAL A 658 8.44 -40.41 -8.03
N PRO A 659 7.83 -41.60 -7.89
CA PRO A 659 6.61 -41.75 -7.12
C PRO A 659 6.85 -41.29 -5.67
N SER A 660 6.00 -40.40 -5.16
CA SER A 660 6.11 -39.95 -3.77
C SER A 660 5.75 -41.11 -2.83
N PRO A 661 6.61 -41.52 -1.89
CA PRO A 661 6.26 -42.52 -0.90
C PRO A 661 5.11 -41.99 -0.03
N THR A 662 4.09 -42.82 0.21
CA THR A 662 3.05 -42.57 1.22
C THR A 662 3.75 -42.52 2.59
N SER A 663 4.09 -41.31 3.04
CA SER A 663 4.88 -40.98 4.26
C SER A 663 5.13 -42.16 5.22
N LEU A 664 6.27 -42.82 5.08
CA LEU A 664 6.89 -43.55 6.18
C LEU A 664 8.06 -42.68 6.65
N GLY A 665 7.83 -41.88 7.69
CA GLY A 665 8.88 -41.18 8.42
C GLY A 665 8.85 -39.65 8.31
N SER A 666 8.94 -39.03 9.49
CA SER A 666 9.33 -37.63 9.72
C SER A 666 8.34 -36.55 9.30
N ASP A 667 7.27 -36.38 10.07
CA ASP A 667 6.87 -35.03 10.48
C ASP A 667 6.13 -35.09 11.83
N ASN A 668 6.90 -34.88 12.91
CA ASN A 668 6.40 -34.67 14.27
C ASN A 668 5.79 -33.26 14.43
N LYS A 669 4.99 -32.81 13.46
CA LYS A 669 4.12 -31.64 13.64
C LYS A 669 2.69 -32.11 13.76
N LEU A 670 2.27 -32.24 15.03
CA LEU A 670 0.91 -32.06 15.55
C LEU A 670 -0.15 -31.69 14.50
N LEU A 671 -0.58 -32.68 13.72
CA LEU A 671 -1.95 -32.79 13.21
C LEU A 671 -2.46 -34.18 13.57
N SER A 672 -2.21 -34.58 14.82
CA SER A 672 -2.96 -35.62 15.48
C SER A 672 -4.31 -35.02 15.87
N PHE A 673 -5.40 -35.61 15.41
CA PHE A 673 -6.81 -35.33 15.76
C PHE A 673 -7.04 -34.37 16.95
N PRO A 674 -7.93 -33.37 16.83
CA PRO A 674 -8.22 -32.45 17.94
C PRO A 674 -8.56 -33.23 19.21
N ALA A 675 -7.89 -32.90 20.31
CA ALA A 675 -8.07 -33.59 21.58
C ALA A 675 -9.53 -33.47 22.05
N VAL A 676 -10.11 -34.58 22.53
CA VAL A 676 -11.47 -34.54 23.10
C VAL A 676 -11.35 -33.97 24.52
N THR A 677 -11.95 -32.82 24.76
CA THR A 677 -11.94 -32.17 26.08
C THR A 677 -13.30 -32.20 26.75
N ALA A 678 -13.32 -32.58 28.03
CA ALA A 678 -14.54 -32.59 28.85
C ALA A 678 -14.32 -31.79 30.15
N LYS A 679 -15.32 -31.01 30.54
CA LYS A 679 -15.34 -30.34 31.84
C LYS A 679 -16.19 -31.15 32.78
N VAL A 680 -15.67 -31.46 33.96
CA VAL A 680 -16.43 -32.12 35.02
C VAL A 680 -16.52 -31.23 36.24
N SER A 681 -17.66 -31.23 36.93
CA SER A 681 -17.87 -30.40 38.12
C SER A 681 -18.70 -31.08 39.20
N TRP A 682 -18.46 -30.77 40.47
CA TRP A 682 -19.25 -31.25 41.60
C TRP A 682 -19.40 -30.16 42.68
N PRO A 683 -20.53 -30.11 43.41
CA PRO A 683 -20.82 -29.00 44.32
C PRO A 683 -19.90 -28.99 45.55
N ARG A 684 -19.53 -27.77 46.02
CA ARG A 684 -18.66 -27.57 47.20
C ARG A 684 -19.40 -27.03 48.43
N ARG A 685 -20.62 -26.51 48.23
CA ARG A 685 -21.40 -25.79 49.26
C ARG A 685 -22.69 -26.53 49.56
N TRP A 686 -23.08 -26.56 50.83
CA TRP A 686 -24.33 -27.19 51.28
C TRP A 686 -25.55 -26.48 50.69
N SER A 687 -26.66 -27.20 50.49
CA SER A 687 -27.93 -26.56 50.18
C SER A 687 -28.49 -25.83 51.41
N ARG A 688 -29.05 -24.62 51.23
CA ARG A 688 -29.84 -23.93 52.27
C ARG A 688 -31.28 -24.45 52.36
N GLY A 689 -31.65 -25.44 51.55
CA GLY A 689 -33.01 -26.01 51.52
C GLY A 689 -34.03 -25.09 50.83
N ILE A 690 -33.55 -24.13 50.04
CA ILE A 690 -34.35 -23.16 49.28
C ILE A 690 -33.94 -23.25 47.81
N ALA A 691 -34.90 -23.33 46.89
CA ALA A 691 -34.63 -23.28 45.45
C ALA A 691 -35.57 -22.29 44.75
N PHE A 692 -35.09 -21.71 43.66
CA PHE A 692 -35.86 -20.84 42.79
C PHE A 692 -36.07 -21.52 41.44
N ILE A 693 -37.31 -21.51 40.96
CA ILE A 693 -37.70 -22.00 39.65
C ILE A 693 -38.17 -20.81 38.82
N LYS A 694 -37.71 -20.73 37.58
CA LYS A 694 -38.22 -19.80 36.58
C LYS A 694 -39.08 -20.57 35.58
N CYS A 695 -40.28 -20.08 35.28
CA CYS A 695 -41.19 -20.65 34.30
C CYS A 695 -41.89 -19.54 33.51
N HIS A 696 -42.82 -19.90 32.61
CA HIS A 696 -43.65 -18.90 31.95
C HIS A 696 -44.61 -18.26 32.96
N ILE A 697 -44.91 -16.97 32.82
CA ILE A 697 -45.72 -16.22 33.80
C ILE A 697 -47.11 -16.85 34.01
N ASP A 698 -47.71 -17.38 32.94
CA ASP A 698 -49.03 -18.04 32.97
C ASP A 698 -48.99 -19.44 33.61
N ASP A 699 -47.80 -20.04 33.72
CA ASP A 699 -47.62 -21.40 34.28
C ASP A 699 -47.43 -21.39 35.80
N VAL A 700 -47.12 -20.23 36.40
CA VAL A 700 -46.78 -20.12 37.84
C VAL A 700 -47.89 -20.66 38.72
N GLY A 701 -49.15 -20.24 38.48
CA GLY A 701 -50.28 -20.65 39.30
C GLY A 701 -50.54 -22.15 39.25
N TYR A 702 -50.37 -22.76 38.08
CA TYR A 702 -50.56 -24.19 37.91
C TYR A 702 -49.39 -25.00 38.47
N MET A 703 -48.15 -24.58 38.24
CA MET A 703 -46.97 -25.25 38.81
C MET A 703 -46.96 -25.19 40.35
N LEU A 704 -47.54 -24.14 40.96
CA LEU A 704 -47.74 -24.10 42.41
C LEU A 704 -48.70 -25.18 42.92
N GLN A 705 -49.75 -25.50 42.14
CA GLN A 705 -50.65 -26.61 42.43
C GLN A 705 -49.96 -27.95 42.23
N ASP A 706 -49.23 -28.12 41.12
CA ASP A 706 -48.47 -29.33 40.81
C ASP A 706 -47.43 -29.65 41.91
N PHE A 707 -46.81 -28.62 42.49
CA PHE A 707 -45.82 -28.76 43.57
C PHE A 707 -46.43 -28.79 44.97
N SER A 708 -47.75 -28.66 45.11
CA SER A 708 -48.41 -28.70 46.42
C SER A 708 -48.29 -30.11 47.01
N ASN A 709 -47.80 -30.21 48.25
CA ASN A 709 -47.52 -31.47 48.95
C ASN A 709 -46.54 -32.42 48.21
N LEU A 710 -45.64 -31.89 47.38
CA LEU A 710 -44.63 -32.71 46.72
C LEU A 710 -43.62 -33.27 47.75
N LEU A 711 -43.39 -34.58 47.72
CA LEU A 711 -42.46 -35.27 48.60
C LEU A 711 -41.10 -35.37 47.89
N ILE A 712 -40.08 -34.68 48.42
CA ILE A 712 -38.71 -34.73 47.89
C ILE A 712 -37.77 -35.18 49.02
N GLY A 713 -37.08 -36.31 48.84
CA GLY A 713 -36.16 -36.86 49.85
C GLY A 713 -36.81 -37.19 51.19
N GLY A 714 -38.10 -37.58 51.20
CA GLY A 714 -38.82 -37.95 52.42
C GLY A 714 -39.39 -36.77 53.22
N ARG A 715 -39.28 -35.53 52.72
CA ARG A 715 -39.89 -34.34 53.32
C ARG A 715 -40.88 -33.68 52.36
N TYR A 716 -41.95 -33.13 52.91
CA TYR A 716 -42.88 -32.30 52.14
C TYR A 716 -42.30 -30.91 51.94
N ILE A 717 -42.14 -30.51 50.68
CA ILE A 717 -41.67 -29.16 50.33
C ILE A 717 -42.84 -28.17 50.32
N ARG A 718 -42.53 -26.90 50.59
CA ARG A 718 -43.48 -25.78 50.46
C ARG A 718 -43.14 -24.97 49.23
N SER A 719 -44.09 -24.83 48.32
CA SER A 719 -44.01 -23.97 47.14
C SER A 719 -44.78 -22.68 47.35
N ALA A 720 -44.22 -21.55 46.90
CA ALA A 720 -44.87 -20.24 46.91
C ALA A 720 -44.44 -19.41 45.69
N ALA A 721 -45.29 -18.51 45.21
CA ALA A 721 -44.89 -17.55 44.18
C ALA A 721 -43.75 -16.66 44.71
N ASP A 722 -42.76 -16.38 43.87
CA ASP A 722 -41.69 -15.45 44.22
C ASP A 722 -42.24 -14.02 44.33
N ARG A 723 -41.94 -13.36 45.46
CA ARG A 723 -42.40 -12.00 45.75
C ARG A 723 -41.68 -10.94 44.92
N LEU A 724 -40.49 -11.27 44.39
CA LEU A 724 -39.64 -10.36 43.63
C LEU A 724 -39.75 -10.57 42.11
N LYS A 725 -40.12 -11.79 41.67
CA LYS A 725 -40.18 -12.17 40.26
C LYS A 725 -41.53 -12.80 39.94
N VAL A 726 -42.29 -12.15 39.07
CA VAL A 726 -43.62 -12.60 38.65
C VAL A 726 -43.61 -13.93 37.89
N ASP A 727 -42.46 -14.31 37.32
CA ASP A 727 -42.21 -15.57 36.61
C ASP A 727 -41.46 -16.62 37.47
N GLY A 728 -41.44 -16.42 38.79
CA GLY A 728 -40.67 -17.20 39.75
C GLY A 728 -41.51 -18.00 40.74
N ILE A 729 -41.04 -19.20 41.07
CA ILE A 729 -41.55 -20.03 42.18
C ILE A 729 -40.41 -20.30 43.16
N VAL A 730 -40.70 -20.12 44.45
CA VAL A 730 -39.78 -20.43 45.56
C VAL A 730 -40.19 -21.74 46.19
N LEU A 731 -39.24 -22.68 46.26
CA LEU A 731 -39.38 -23.93 46.99
C LEU A 731 -38.59 -23.84 48.30
N THR A 732 -39.21 -24.23 49.41
CA THR A 732 -38.57 -24.26 50.75
C THR A 732 -38.81 -25.60 51.44
N GLY A 733 -37.88 -26.00 52.32
CA GLY A 733 -37.98 -27.27 53.04
C GLY A 733 -37.35 -28.47 52.32
N ILE A 734 -36.55 -28.22 51.27
CA ILE A 734 -35.77 -29.25 50.56
C ILE A 734 -34.70 -29.79 51.52
N ASP A 735 -34.54 -31.12 51.57
CA ASP A 735 -33.46 -31.74 52.36
C ASP A 735 -32.09 -31.26 51.86
N LYS A 736 -31.21 -30.91 52.80
CA LYS A 736 -29.92 -30.28 52.49
C LYS A 736 -28.94 -31.24 51.81
N GLU A 737 -29.16 -32.54 51.95
CA GLU A 737 -28.32 -33.61 51.39
C GLU A 737 -28.76 -34.06 49.99
N LEU A 738 -29.84 -33.49 49.45
CA LEU A 738 -30.30 -33.85 48.11
C LEU A 738 -29.44 -33.22 47.02
N TYR A 739 -29.12 -34.04 46.01
CA TYR A 739 -28.44 -33.59 44.80
C TYR A 739 -29.43 -32.84 43.89
N GLU A 740 -28.92 -31.78 43.24
CA GLU A 740 -29.70 -30.88 42.40
C GLU A 740 -30.38 -31.60 41.22
N GLY A 741 -29.71 -32.59 40.61
CA GLY A 741 -30.31 -33.39 39.55
C GLY A 741 -31.51 -34.20 40.03
N ASP A 742 -31.42 -34.80 41.22
CA ASP A 742 -32.50 -35.63 41.78
C ASP A 742 -33.75 -34.76 42.07
N ILE A 743 -33.54 -33.52 42.54
CA ILE A 743 -34.62 -32.55 42.78
C ILE A 743 -35.27 -32.14 41.45
N ILE A 744 -34.48 -31.79 40.43
CA ILE A 744 -34.98 -31.36 39.13
C ILE A 744 -35.77 -32.48 38.45
N ASP A 745 -35.31 -33.73 38.52
CA ASP A 745 -35.98 -34.84 37.87
C ASP A 745 -37.32 -35.18 38.55
N ILE A 746 -37.42 -35.07 39.88
CA ILE A 746 -38.71 -35.16 40.60
C ILE A 746 -39.64 -34.00 40.20
N LEU A 747 -39.14 -32.77 40.14
CA LEU A 747 -39.94 -31.61 39.71
C LEU A 747 -40.47 -31.76 38.29
N ARG A 748 -39.64 -32.27 37.37
CA ARG A 748 -40.04 -32.56 35.98
C ARG A 748 -41.05 -33.70 35.86
N THR A 749 -41.07 -34.60 36.83
CA THR A 749 -42.08 -35.67 36.88
C THR A 749 -43.39 -35.15 37.48
N ALA A 750 -43.33 -34.12 38.32
CA ALA A 750 -44.50 -33.52 38.97
C ALA A 750 -45.29 -32.56 38.06
N THR A 751 -44.70 -32.05 36.97
CA THR A 751 -45.37 -31.09 36.08
C THR A 751 -45.05 -31.35 34.61
N GLU A 752 -46.06 -31.23 33.74
CA GLU A 752 -45.90 -31.26 32.28
C GLU A 752 -45.40 -29.91 31.73
N ARG A 753 -45.30 -28.89 32.58
CA ARG A 753 -44.92 -27.52 32.21
C ARG A 753 -43.41 -27.36 32.16
N ARG A 754 -42.94 -26.46 31.29
CA ARG A 754 -41.51 -26.28 31.05
C ARG A 754 -40.85 -25.45 32.16
N ILE A 755 -39.97 -26.08 32.92
CA ILE A 755 -39.03 -25.39 33.82
C ILE A 755 -37.94 -24.72 32.96
N LEU A 756 -37.89 -23.39 32.96
CA LEU A 756 -36.92 -22.60 32.19
C LEU A 756 -35.56 -22.54 32.89
N GLU A 757 -35.57 -22.37 34.21
CA GLU A 757 -34.37 -22.30 35.04
C GLU A 757 -34.66 -22.88 36.43
N PHE A 758 -33.68 -23.58 37.02
CA PHE A 758 -33.71 -24.06 38.39
C PHE A 758 -32.42 -23.64 39.08
N ASN A 759 -32.52 -23.04 40.26
CA ASN A 759 -31.38 -22.59 41.05
C ASN A 759 -31.54 -23.00 42.51
N LEU A 760 -30.72 -23.95 42.96
CA LEU A 760 -30.66 -24.33 44.37
C LEU A 760 -29.75 -23.37 45.15
N VAL A 761 -30.29 -22.73 46.20
CA VAL A 761 -29.53 -21.79 47.03
C VAL A 761 -28.50 -22.56 47.85
N LYS A 762 -27.23 -22.20 47.69
CA LYS A 762 -26.11 -22.82 48.41
C LYS A 762 -25.67 -21.94 49.60
N GLY A 763 -25.17 -22.58 50.65
CA GLY A 763 -24.66 -21.97 51.87
C GLY A 763 -23.14 -21.99 51.93
N ASP A 764 -22.61 -22.29 53.12
CA ASP A 764 -21.17 -22.23 53.38
C ASP A 764 -20.43 -23.42 52.75
N PRO A 765 -19.14 -23.24 52.38
CA PRO A 765 -18.33 -24.32 51.82
C PRO A 765 -18.06 -25.40 52.87
N VAL A 766 -17.87 -26.64 52.42
CA VAL A 766 -17.47 -27.75 53.28
C VAL A 766 -16.15 -27.44 53.98
N GLU A 767 -16.09 -27.67 55.30
CA GLU A 767 -14.87 -27.59 56.11
C GLU A 767 -13.91 -28.72 55.68
N ASP A 768 -12.64 -28.39 55.43
CA ASP A 768 -11.57 -29.31 54.99
C ASP A 768 -11.86 -30.14 53.72
N PRO A 769 -12.01 -29.52 52.53
CA PRO A 769 -12.20 -30.26 51.28
C PRO A 769 -10.93 -31.06 50.89
N PRO A 770 -11.09 -32.19 50.16
CA PRO A 770 -9.95 -32.93 49.62
C PRO A 770 -9.07 -32.06 48.73
N SER A 771 -7.75 -32.26 48.80
CA SER A 771 -6.78 -31.52 47.98
C SER A 771 -7.01 -31.73 46.47
N THR A 772 -6.67 -30.74 45.66
CA THR A 772 -6.82 -30.78 44.20
C THR A 772 -6.06 -31.95 43.57
N SER A 773 -4.85 -32.26 44.05
CA SER A 773 -4.06 -33.41 43.60
C SER A 773 -4.73 -34.75 43.92
N PHE A 774 -5.37 -34.86 45.09
CA PHE A 774 -6.12 -36.06 45.45
C PHE A 774 -7.36 -36.26 44.56
N CYS A 775 -8.05 -35.17 44.21
CA CYS A 775 -9.18 -35.23 43.27
C CYS A 775 -8.72 -35.61 41.85
N GLU A 776 -7.55 -35.15 41.39
CA GLU A 776 -6.96 -35.54 40.10
C GLU A 776 -6.69 -37.03 40.04
N GLU A 777 -6.06 -37.59 41.09
CA GLU A 777 -5.81 -39.02 41.19
C GLU A 777 -7.10 -39.84 41.26
N ALA A 778 -8.10 -39.39 42.01
CA ALA A 778 -9.39 -40.06 42.12
C ALA A 778 -10.13 -40.11 40.78
N LEU A 779 -10.15 -39.00 40.02
CA LEU A 779 -10.72 -38.94 38.68
C LEU A 779 -9.95 -39.83 37.69
N MET A 780 -8.61 -39.77 37.70
CA MET A 780 -7.79 -40.63 36.86
C MET A 780 -8.01 -42.11 37.16
N ARG A 781 -8.20 -42.48 38.43
CA ARG A 781 -8.49 -43.86 38.84
C ARG A 781 -9.81 -44.37 38.26
N GLU A 782 -10.84 -43.53 38.24
CA GLU A 782 -12.15 -43.86 37.65
C GLU A 782 -12.12 -43.92 36.12
N ILE A 783 -11.26 -43.15 35.46
CA ILE A 783 -11.13 -43.13 34.00
C ILE A 783 -10.23 -44.26 33.48
N SER A 784 -9.19 -44.63 34.23
CA SER A 784 -8.17 -45.60 33.81
C SER A 784 -8.68 -46.95 33.29
N PRO A 785 -9.79 -47.54 33.79
CA PRO A 785 -10.29 -48.84 33.29
C PRO A 785 -10.80 -48.78 31.85
N PHE A 786 -11.17 -47.59 31.36
CA PHE A 786 -11.68 -47.36 30.02
C PHE A 786 -10.56 -47.06 29.01
N MET A 787 -9.33 -46.80 29.48
CA MET A 787 -8.20 -46.44 28.64
C MET A 787 -7.38 -47.68 28.24
N PRO A 788 -6.79 -47.72 27.04
CA PRO A 788 -5.99 -48.85 26.58
C PRO A 788 -4.71 -49.04 27.42
N LYS A 789 -4.46 -50.27 27.89
CA LYS A 789 -3.38 -50.63 28.84
C LYS A 789 -1.95 -50.68 28.25
N LYS A 790 -1.63 -50.01 27.14
CA LYS A 790 -0.33 -50.19 26.45
C LYS A 790 0.56 -48.94 26.43
N ASN A 791 1.84 -49.20 26.77
CA ASN A 791 3.01 -48.32 26.87
C ASN A 791 2.95 -47.21 27.95
N PRO A 792 3.76 -47.28 29.02
CA PRO A 792 3.77 -46.29 30.11
C PRO A 792 4.25 -44.89 29.70
N ASN A 793 4.72 -44.70 28.46
CA ASN A 793 5.28 -43.42 27.98
C ASN A 793 4.28 -42.55 27.18
N ILE A 794 3.04 -43.01 26.95
CA ILE A 794 2.01 -42.22 26.23
C ILE A 794 0.82 -42.01 27.16
N SER A 795 0.66 -40.79 27.67
CA SER A 795 -0.52 -40.38 28.45
C SER A 795 -1.73 -40.27 27.51
N CYS A 796 -2.61 -41.28 27.52
CA CYS A 796 -3.84 -41.32 26.72
C CYS A 796 -4.94 -40.36 27.23
N CYS A 797 -4.80 -39.91 28.49
CA CYS A 797 -5.74 -39.03 29.17
C CYS A 797 -4.99 -38.19 30.22
N ARG A 798 -5.34 -36.91 30.33
CA ARG A 798 -4.85 -35.99 31.36
C ARG A 798 -6.03 -35.36 32.08
N VAL A 799 -6.01 -35.37 33.40
CA VAL A 799 -6.98 -34.68 34.26
C VAL A 799 -6.28 -33.49 34.92
N GLN A 800 -6.97 -32.36 35.01
CA GLN A 800 -6.52 -31.18 35.71
C GLN A 800 -7.65 -30.60 36.55
N VAL A 801 -7.52 -30.63 37.87
CA VAL A 801 -8.52 -30.06 38.80
C VAL A 801 -8.14 -28.62 39.09
N SER A 802 -9.10 -27.71 38.91
CA SER A 802 -8.91 -26.29 39.19
C SER A 802 -8.95 -26.03 40.69
N HIS A 803 -8.06 -25.17 41.20
CA HIS A 803 -8.14 -24.69 42.57
C HIS A 803 -9.37 -23.79 42.72
N PRO A 804 -10.30 -24.08 43.66
CA PRO A 804 -11.52 -23.29 43.80
C PRO A 804 -11.26 -21.98 44.53
N GLU A 805 -11.80 -20.89 44.03
CA GLU A 805 -11.80 -19.60 44.73
C GLU A 805 -12.76 -19.63 45.93
N PRO A 806 -12.66 -18.68 46.90
CA PRO A 806 -13.54 -18.64 48.07
C PRO A 806 -15.02 -18.66 47.70
N ASP A 807 -15.42 -17.96 46.63
CA ASP A 807 -16.82 -17.81 46.20
C ASP A 807 -17.32 -18.89 45.23
N ASP A 808 -16.47 -19.83 44.83
CA ASP A 808 -16.85 -20.88 43.90
C ASP A 808 -17.93 -21.81 44.49
N ARG A 809 -18.97 -22.07 43.70
CA ARG A 809 -20.08 -22.99 44.05
C ARG A 809 -19.75 -24.45 43.78
N TYR A 810 -18.85 -24.70 42.83
CA TYR A 810 -18.49 -26.01 42.33
C TYR A 810 -16.97 -26.16 42.26
N MET A 811 -16.48 -27.35 42.56
CA MET A 811 -15.16 -27.80 42.12
C MET A 811 -15.23 -28.14 40.62
N LYS A 812 -14.18 -27.85 39.85
CA LYS A 812 -14.14 -28.06 38.40
C LYS A 812 -12.87 -28.81 38.01
N ALA A 813 -12.95 -29.72 37.05
CA ALA A 813 -11.80 -30.35 36.43
C ALA A 813 -11.93 -30.40 34.90
N LEU A 814 -10.80 -30.32 34.21
CA LEU A 814 -10.68 -30.50 32.78
C LEU A 814 -10.06 -31.86 32.50
N ILE A 815 -10.71 -32.66 31.66
CA ILE A 815 -10.23 -33.96 31.20
C ILE A 815 -9.91 -33.82 29.71
N ILE A 816 -8.68 -34.16 29.33
CA ILE A 816 -8.18 -34.10 27.96
C ILE A 816 -7.85 -35.53 27.52
N PHE A 817 -8.56 -36.03 26.52
CA PHE A 817 -8.32 -37.34 25.92
C PHE A 817 -7.58 -37.20 24.58
N ASP A 818 -6.83 -38.24 24.22
CA ASP A 818 -6.31 -38.41 22.87
C ASP A 818 -7.47 -38.43 21.86
N GLY A 819 -7.39 -37.60 20.81
CA GLY A 819 -8.44 -37.48 19.78
C GLY A 819 -8.77 -38.80 19.05
N ARG A 820 -7.91 -39.82 19.18
CA ARG A 820 -8.13 -41.17 18.64
C ARG A 820 -9.07 -42.04 19.50
N LEU A 821 -9.32 -41.68 20.77
CA LEU A 821 -10.01 -42.49 21.78
C LEU A 821 -11.40 -41.94 22.15
N HIS A 822 -12.15 -41.43 21.16
CA HIS A 822 -13.44 -40.78 21.37
C HIS A 822 -14.49 -41.70 22.02
N LEU A 823 -14.49 -43.00 21.70
CA LEU A 823 -15.45 -43.97 22.24
C LEU A 823 -15.11 -44.36 23.69
N GLU A 824 -13.83 -44.50 24.00
CA GLU A 824 -13.32 -44.77 25.34
C GLU A 824 -13.55 -43.57 26.26
N ALA A 825 -13.31 -42.35 25.75
CA ALA A 825 -13.65 -41.11 26.41
C ALA A 825 -15.15 -41.03 26.72
N ALA A 826 -16.00 -41.45 25.77
CA ALA A 826 -17.44 -41.46 25.96
C ALA A 826 -17.90 -42.33 27.13
N LYS A 827 -17.45 -43.59 27.13
CA LYS A 827 -17.76 -44.55 28.19
C LYS A 827 -17.24 -44.10 29.56
N ALA A 828 -16.05 -43.51 29.59
CA ALA A 828 -15.46 -42.99 30.83
C ALA A 828 -16.29 -41.83 31.41
N LEU A 829 -16.76 -40.89 30.57
CA LEU A 829 -17.58 -39.76 31.01
C LEU A 829 -18.99 -40.17 31.46
N GLU A 830 -19.60 -41.14 30.76
CA GLU A 830 -20.89 -41.72 31.16
C GLU A 830 -20.80 -42.43 32.52
N HIS A 831 -19.67 -43.10 32.80
CA HIS A 831 -19.40 -43.72 34.11
C HIS A 831 -19.13 -42.70 35.22
N LEU A 832 -18.57 -41.54 34.89
CA LEU A 832 -18.31 -40.47 35.86
C LEU A 832 -19.58 -39.69 36.24
N GLU A 833 -20.57 -39.58 35.35
CA GLU A 833 -21.81 -38.84 35.60
C GLU A 833 -22.55 -39.40 36.83
N GLY A 834 -22.84 -38.54 37.81
CA GLY A 834 -23.57 -38.91 39.02
C GLY A 834 -22.76 -39.67 40.08
N LYS A 835 -21.49 -40.02 39.83
CA LYS A 835 -20.60 -40.64 40.84
C LYS A 835 -20.14 -39.62 41.89
N VAL A 836 -19.81 -40.12 43.09
CA VAL A 836 -19.16 -39.33 44.15
C VAL A 836 -17.70 -39.74 44.21
N LEU A 837 -16.78 -38.78 44.14
CA LEU A 837 -15.35 -39.06 44.28
C LEU A 837 -15.04 -39.57 45.69
N SER A 838 -14.05 -40.48 45.79
CA SER A 838 -13.53 -40.91 47.09
C SER A 838 -13.11 -39.68 47.91
N GLY A 839 -13.53 -39.59 49.17
CA GLY A 839 -13.25 -38.43 50.03
C GLY A 839 -14.24 -37.26 49.92
N CYS A 840 -15.21 -37.31 49.00
CA CYS A 840 -16.31 -36.36 48.92
C CYS A 840 -17.56 -36.85 49.64
N LEU A 841 -18.43 -35.92 50.04
CA LEU A 841 -19.70 -36.20 50.71
C LEU A 841 -20.74 -36.74 49.71
N PRO A 842 -21.74 -37.54 50.14
CA PRO A 842 -22.70 -38.21 49.25
C PRO A 842 -23.46 -37.31 48.27
N TRP A 843 -23.63 -36.03 48.62
CA TRP A 843 -24.31 -35.04 47.80
C TRP A 843 -23.40 -34.36 46.75
N GLN A 844 -22.09 -34.59 46.81
CA GLN A 844 -21.08 -34.06 45.88
C GLN A 844 -20.94 -34.93 44.63
N LYS A 845 -22.06 -35.19 43.94
CA LYS A 845 -22.08 -35.96 42.70
C LYS A 845 -21.46 -35.17 41.54
N ILE A 846 -20.73 -35.87 40.68
CA ILE A 846 -20.07 -35.32 39.48
C ILE A 846 -21.10 -35.06 38.37
N THR A 847 -20.89 -33.96 37.65
CA THR A 847 -21.58 -33.59 36.41
C THR A 847 -20.56 -33.43 35.29
N CYS A 848 -20.81 -34.03 34.14
CA CYS A 848 -19.97 -33.97 32.95
C CYS A 848 -20.60 -33.02 31.91
N GLN A 849 -19.84 -32.02 31.47
CA GLN A 849 -20.21 -31.10 30.38
C GLN A 849 -19.23 -31.28 29.22
N GLN A 850 -19.74 -31.66 28.05
CA GLN A 850 -18.94 -31.73 26.83
C GLN A 850 -18.86 -30.35 26.19
N HIS A 851 -17.64 -29.92 25.82
CA HIS A 851 -17.44 -28.70 25.06
C HIS A 851 -17.32 -29.06 23.57
N LEU A 852 -18.45 -29.08 22.87
CA LEU A 852 -18.46 -28.87 21.42
C LEU A 852 -18.75 -27.38 21.22
N LEU A 853 -17.87 -26.69 20.49
CA LEU A 853 -18.05 -25.29 20.13
C LEU A 853 -19.43 -25.13 19.47
N HIS A 854 -20.25 -24.25 20.05
CA HIS A 854 -21.65 -23.94 19.69
C HIS A 854 -22.73 -24.99 20.00
N SER A 855 -23.41 -24.83 21.14
CA SER A 855 -24.89 -24.72 21.21
C SER A 855 -25.35 -24.75 22.67
N SER A 856 -26.10 -23.72 23.06
CA SER A 856 -26.89 -23.65 24.29
C SER A 856 -28.25 -24.32 24.05
N TYR A 857 -28.68 -25.18 24.99
CA TYR A 857 -29.98 -25.86 25.13
C TYR A 857 -30.15 -27.24 24.48
N GLN A 858 -29.86 -28.30 25.23
CA GLN A 858 -30.80 -29.39 25.59
C GLN A 858 -30.07 -30.45 26.42
N LYS A 859 -30.73 -31.00 27.46
CA LYS A 859 -30.27 -32.18 28.20
C LYS A 859 -30.46 -33.39 27.24
N GLN A 860 -29.47 -33.68 26.41
CA GLN A 860 -29.45 -34.85 25.51
C GLN A 860 -28.17 -35.65 25.74
N LYS A 861 -28.33 -36.98 25.67
CA LYS A 861 -27.33 -38.02 25.98
C LYS A 861 -25.96 -37.71 25.34
N LEU A 862 -24.89 -38.01 26.09
CA LEU A 862 -23.52 -37.51 25.95
C LEU A 862 -22.81 -37.65 24.58
N PHE A 863 -23.37 -38.31 23.55
CA PHE A 863 -22.75 -38.40 22.22
C PHE A 863 -23.78 -38.42 21.08
N HIS A 864 -23.99 -37.26 20.45
CA HIS A 864 -24.38 -37.13 19.05
C HIS A 864 -23.59 -35.98 18.43
N SER A 865 -22.92 -36.23 17.31
CA SER A 865 -22.36 -35.18 16.45
C SER A 865 -23.46 -34.69 15.51
N SER A 866 -23.95 -33.47 15.71
CA SER A 866 -24.85 -32.79 14.76
C SER A 866 -24.05 -31.81 13.89
N LEU A 867 -24.34 -31.82 12.60
CA LEU A 867 -23.76 -30.87 11.63
C LEU A 867 -24.80 -29.83 11.23
N THR A 868 -24.41 -28.55 11.27
CA THR A 868 -25.28 -27.44 10.83
C THR A 868 -24.65 -26.82 9.59
N CYS A 869 -25.31 -26.92 8.43
CA CYS A 869 -24.87 -26.30 7.18
C CYS A 869 -26.05 -25.65 6.45
N CYS A 870 -25.78 -24.72 5.52
CA CYS A 870 -26.82 -24.09 4.71
C CYS A 870 -27.59 -25.12 3.86
N ALA A 871 -28.88 -24.90 3.62
CA ALA A 871 -29.75 -25.85 2.91
C ALA A 871 -29.23 -26.25 1.51
N SER A 872 -28.54 -25.34 0.81
CA SER A 872 -27.91 -25.59 -0.49
C SER A 872 -26.76 -26.58 -0.40
N VAL A 873 -25.93 -26.44 0.63
CA VAL A 873 -24.79 -27.33 0.92
C VAL A 873 -25.33 -28.70 1.32
N TYR A 874 -26.28 -28.76 2.26
CA TYR A 874 -26.92 -30.00 2.70
C TYR A 874 -27.45 -30.86 1.54
N TYR A 875 -28.07 -30.22 0.54
CA TYR A 875 -28.61 -30.94 -0.62
C TYR A 875 -27.51 -31.57 -1.49
N ALA A 876 -26.36 -30.89 -1.63
CA ALA A 876 -25.21 -31.42 -2.33
C ALA A 876 -24.57 -32.59 -1.55
N ILE A 877 -24.40 -32.44 -0.23
CA ILE A 877 -23.93 -33.52 0.66
C ILE A 877 -24.81 -34.74 0.51
N ARG A 878 -26.12 -34.56 0.69
CA ARG A 878 -27.10 -35.65 0.67
C ARG A 878 -27.11 -36.38 -0.67
N LYS A 879 -27.09 -35.65 -1.79
CA LYS A 879 -27.12 -36.25 -3.12
C LYS A 879 -25.87 -37.11 -3.40
N GLN A 880 -24.69 -36.62 -3.04
CA GLN A 880 -23.43 -37.35 -3.17
C GLN A 880 -23.43 -38.58 -2.26
N LEU A 881 -23.83 -38.41 -0.99
CA LEU A 881 -23.91 -39.48 0.00
C LEU A 881 -24.88 -40.59 -0.43
N ASP A 882 -26.08 -40.23 -0.89
CA ASP A 882 -27.10 -41.18 -1.33
C ASP A 882 -26.63 -41.97 -2.56
N SER A 883 -25.91 -41.32 -3.49
CA SER A 883 -25.31 -41.97 -4.66
C SER A 883 -24.24 -43.00 -4.26
N VAL A 884 -23.38 -42.64 -3.31
CA VAL A 884 -22.33 -43.52 -2.77
C VAL A 884 -22.95 -44.68 -2.00
N LEU A 885 -23.94 -44.42 -1.14
CA LEU A 885 -24.66 -45.45 -0.39
C LEU A 885 -25.42 -46.42 -1.31
N ALA A 886 -25.99 -45.93 -2.41
CA ALA A 886 -26.65 -46.77 -3.40
C ALA A 886 -25.66 -47.75 -4.06
N SER A 887 -24.42 -47.32 -4.32
CA SER A 887 -23.38 -48.14 -4.95
C SER A 887 -22.94 -49.33 -4.07
N PHE A 888 -23.12 -49.24 -2.75
CA PHE A 888 -22.71 -50.26 -1.78
C PHE A 888 -23.79 -51.30 -1.44
N ARG A 889 -25.01 -51.17 -1.97
CA ARG A 889 -26.12 -52.11 -1.66
C ARG A 889 -25.91 -53.56 -2.10
N HIS A 890 -24.87 -53.84 -2.88
CA HIS A 890 -24.61 -55.18 -3.43
C HIS A 890 -23.51 -55.98 -2.72
N TRP A 891 -22.92 -55.46 -1.63
CA TRP A 891 -21.76 -56.10 -0.97
C TRP A 891 -22.08 -56.44 0.50
N ASN A 892 -22.07 -57.74 0.84
CA ASN A 892 -22.33 -58.22 2.20
C ASN A 892 -21.06 -58.19 3.08
N GLY A 893 -21.14 -57.58 4.27
CA GLY A 893 -20.11 -57.69 5.32
C GLY A 893 -19.52 -56.39 5.89
N MET A 894 -20.30 -55.31 6.05
CA MET A 894 -19.74 -53.98 6.34
C MET A 894 -20.26 -53.29 7.63
N LEU A 895 -19.83 -53.77 8.79
CA LEU A 895 -19.86 -52.95 10.02
C LEU A 895 -18.74 -51.89 10.06
N LEU A 896 -17.62 -52.15 9.36
CA LEU A 896 -16.48 -51.22 9.27
C LEU A 896 -16.74 -50.02 8.33
N LEU A 897 -17.59 -50.16 7.30
CA LEU A 897 -17.79 -49.07 6.31
C LEU A 897 -18.80 -48.00 6.75
N PHE A 898 -19.75 -48.33 7.62
CA PHE A 898 -20.57 -47.33 8.32
C PHE A 898 -19.70 -46.37 9.14
N PHE A 899 -18.57 -46.87 9.66
CA PHE A 899 -17.54 -46.10 10.34
C PHE A 899 -16.83 -45.11 9.39
N TYR A 900 -16.54 -45.52 8.15
CA TYR A 900 -15.90 -44.66 7.14
C TYR A 900 -16.83 -43.53 6.65
N LEU A 901 -18.13 -43.80 6.50
CA LEU A 901 -19.13 -42.80 6.14
C LEU A 901 -19.34 -41.76 7.26
N SER A 902 -19.25 -42.18 8.51
CA SER A 902 -19.29 -41.29 9.69
C SER A 902 -18.07 -40.38 9.75
N LEU A 903 -16.88 -40.90 9.39
CA LEU A 903 -15.64 -40.15 9.31
C LEU A 903 -15.65 -39.13 8.15
N LEU A 904 -16.23 -39.50 7.00
CA LEU A 904 -16.43 -38.61 5.84
C LEU A 904 -17.36 -37.44 6.18
N LEU A 905 -18.43 -37.67 6.96
CA LEU A 905 -19.31 -36.62 7.48
C LEU A 905 -18.61 -35.67 8.45
N LEU A 906 -17.67 -36.17 9.27
CA LEU A 906 -16.81 -35.35 10.14
C LEU A 906 -15.76 -34.54 9.37
N ILE A 907 -15.21 -35.09 8.28
CA ILE A 907 -14.26 -34.36 7.42
C ILE A 907 -14.97 -33.28 6.60
N TRP A 908 -16.20 -33.54 6.13
CA TRP A 908 -17.05 -32.54 5.48
C TRP A 908 -17.50 -31.43 6.45
N ALA A 909 -17.43 -31.66 7.76
CA ALA A 909 -17.83 -30.72 8.81
C ALA A 909 -16.81 -29.62 9.09
N ASP A 910 -15.52 -30.00 9.09
CA ASP A 910 -14.42 -29.13 9.52
C ASP A 910 -13.94 -28.18 8.40
N GLU A 911 -14.35 -28.40 7.14
CA GLU A 911 -13.90 -27.63 5.97
C GLU A 911 -14.95 -26.66 5.39
N LEU A 912 -16.19 -26.67 5.93
CA LEU A 912 -17.28 -25.72 5.63
C LEU A 912 -17.39 -24.68 6.75
#